data_AF-A0A1G0LHG4-F1
#
_entry.id   AF-A0A1G0LHG4-F1
#
_cell.length_a   1.000
_cell.length_b   1.000
_cell.length_c   1.000
_cell.angle_alpha   90.00
_cell.angle_beta   90.00
_cell.angle_gamma   90.00
#
_symmetry.space_group_name_H-M   'P 1'
#
loop_
_entity.id
_entity.type
_entity.pdbx_description
1 polymer ?
#
loop_
_entity_poly.entity_id
_entity_poly.type
_entity_poly.pdbx_seq_one_letter_code
_entity_poly.pdbx_strand_id
1 'polypeptide(L)'
;MSRILIIHPEGNLNNNPNLTGIVEILCENGYAVDIYSRKRTHLTQVAPCPTSRFITTSIADPTDTAVLFIPESVLSQEALSDLKNSFEQYDLVVGVDRGIIEACEIATLIGVPYGLISYEIYFGIETGQEFKKAEIQACRAVSFAVCQDKVRAACLAAENHIAREKIFDIPVAGRSTTPRKRTYALHEALGLGRDKKIALYIGEVNAKFACFEELFDSTATWDDSWVLVLHQRYGYIVSNIAEQIKASKNVYISPFPSLDLKDLYLLLDAADIGVACYLPQMDTPSFLERLNLKHIGMASGKIASYLQHGLPILINEIGEMSEHVREYNLGRVIDDFSNTGAILSSLNSNELDKSQVNCQNFFRHRLDLKLTIQPLLTVIDDLLNRKELFQSPNSQSKAEQNAFSTSPTQTSGFIGSHSIKLHAETVRYAKAWNSSGGATAALDDDQMSLVKVFQDLCSEYEQPFIIDVGAHVGTFALAVSLQPNLCGCAFEPLASVCEVLRENIALNDLENRWSVFQKALSNYPGRRVLKVPRQDKQSGLACIGQTNYAEYKEEYVDVARLDDVIGSAAIPSVDIISLDTGGSELFVLIGAAETINKYKPDLLISVNWSNLNQFDLYLNNLSDYLELIGYHGHWVGPETMVFRHPGRRSHHRKACFGHKPVTGDLKVAIVKQHYDLFGPWRSERWDAADPLSVLKKWPSRYLYFEMTHLLQADWYVLPFCHDSKNVRQRLDKHQQTLDDNMEPVRNVNDIPLEEYDLVISLDPILRPPRNSKTLYAYYQNEHHHTEYTHSLRAPMHGYDLFLDHMLNGPAWVYDLPQPVAFPYVRDPFIARQVCSGQKTDSVWFDKRFIMMLTHGSEAFHRAGFETTISFLENTLSVPVAYRHADYENVIGWGDPLDYMREMAGCSYYVNLIACGAGQGLCDAASLGLICFGSARLPYHKAICHPVCLCRDLSELEWKLAMVRSSADLQQEIRSWQDVALSDMMVTQPVRILQAAVAMKRARTSSVATDSTLASHIITELKVEELSGEVARINSTKLKQRAQSEYEKGNYEGAGHCCRQALWFDKSDHELFYLMALASYAVKDVKQSLSSVAECLKLRERYQPAITLQSLLLREKPVDNASELNCRARIMHLIYNRFDGYDKELDGRHLVHYNAILDELLHEYIRQGDSNNQLLIQHHKTRLNQLAAL
;
A
#
# COMPACT_ATOMS: atom_id res chain seq x y z
N MET A 1 -27.31 -3.08 -40.29
CA MET A 1 -26.85 -4.24 -39.52
C MET A 1 -25.75 -3.73 -38.62
N SER A 2 -26.05 -3.57 -37.32
CA SER A 2 -25.13 -2.90 -36.41
C SER A 2 -23.88 -3.75 -36.18
N ARG A 3 -22.71 -3.12 -36.05
CA ARG A 3 -21.44 -3.84 -35.85
C ARG A 3 -20.98 -3.74 -34.41
N ILE A 4 -20.60 -4.87 -33.83
CA ILE A 4 -20.06 -4.98 -32.48
C ILE A 4 -18.57 -5.33 -32.60
N LEU A 5 -17.71 -4.57 -31.92
CA LEU A 5 -16.28 -4.87 -31.78
C LEU A 5 -16.04 -5.53 -30.42
N ILE A 6 -15.38 -6.68 -30.38
CA ILE A 6 -14.97 -7.35 -29.14
C ILE A 6 -13.45 -7.32 -29.03
N ILE A 7 -12.91 -6.63 -28.03
CA ILE A 7 -11.48 -6.63 -27.71
C ILE A 7 -11.19 -7.82 -26.81
N HIS A 8 -10.39 -8.78 -27.27
CA HIS A 8 -10.06 -10.00 -26.53
C HIS A 8 -8.54 -10.22 -26.45
N PRO A 9 -7.85 -9.70 -25.42
CA PRO A 9 -6.39 -9.71 -25.33
C PRO A 9 -5.76 -11.10 -25.30
N GLU A 10 -6.43 -12.10 -24.72
CA GLU A 10 -5.95 -13.50 -24.71
C GLU A 10 -6.06 -14.16 -26.09
N GLY A 11 -7.08 -13.80 -26.88
CA GLY A 11 -7.28 -14.33 -28.22
C GLY A 11 -7.68 -15.80 -28.29
N ASN A 12 -7.96 -16.45 -27.15
CA ASN A 12 -8.23 -17.88 -27.02
C ASN A 12 -9.72 -18.26 -27.26
N LEU A 13 -10.43 -17.46 -28.06
CA LEU A 13 -11.86 -17.58 -28.36
C LEU A 13 -12.28 -19.04 -28.63
N ASN A 14 -11.57 -19.74 -29.53
CA ASN A 14 -11.90 -21.10 -29.94
C ASN A 14 -11.68 -22.17 -28.85
N ASN A 15 -11.16 -21.78 -27.69
CA ASN A 15 -11.03 -22.58 -26.47
C ASN A 15 -11.91 -22.06 -25.31
N ASN A 16 -12.73 -21.02 -25.52
CA ASN A 16 -13.69 -20.47 -24.56
C ASN A 16 -15.14 -20.67 -25.07
N PRO A 17 -15.88 -21.68 -24.55
CA PRO A 17 -17.21 -22.02 -25.06
C PRO A 17 -18.28 -20.96 -24.75
N ASN A 18 -18.04 -20.12 -23.74
CA ASN A 18 -18.95 -19.04 -23.39
C ASN A 18 -18.78 -17.85 -24.33
N LEU A 19 -17.54 -17.39 -24.57
CA LEU A 19 -17.29 -16.27 -25.48
C LEU A 19 -17.63 -16.62 -26.94
N THR A 20 -17.28 -17.83 -27.40
CA THR A 20 -17.78 -18.37 -28.68
C THR A 20 -19.31 -18.35 -28.72
N GLY A 21 -19.96 -18.80 -27.64
CA GLY A 21 -21.41 -18.78 -27.51
C GLY A 21 -22.04 -17.39 -27.61
N ILE A 22 -21.43 -16.38 -26.97
CA ILE A 22 -21.89 -14.98 -27.02
C ILE A 22 -21.78 -14.44 -28.45
N VAL A 23 -20.63 -14.60 -29.11
CA VAL A 23 -20.40 -14.17 -30.50
C VAL A 23 -21.43 -14.78 -31.45
N GLU A 24 -21.63 -16.09 -31.36
CA GLU A 24 -22.60 -16.83 -32.16
C GLU A 24 -24.05 -16.40 -31.89
N ILE A 25 -24.45 -16.10 -30.65
CA ILE A 25 -25.82 -15.62 -30.35
C ILE A 25 -26.02 -14.20 -30.89
N LEU A 26 -25.01 -13.33 -30.82
CA LEU A 26 -25.06 -12.01 -31.44
C LEU A 26 -25.18 -12.13 -32.98
N CYS A 27 -24.42 -13.04 -33.60
CA CYS A 27 -24.57 -13.41 -35.00
C CYS A 27 -26.00 -13.89 -35.34
N GLU A 28 -26.58 -14.77 -34.52
CA GLU A 28 -27.95 -15.32 -34.69
C GLU A 28 -29.03 -14.22 -34.57
N ASN A 29 -28.83 -13.20 -33.73
CA ASN A 29 -29.73 -12.05 -33.57
C ASN A 29 -29.48 -10.91 -34.58
N GLY A 30 -28.63 -11.13 -35.59
CA GLY A 30 -28.45 -10.19 -36.70
C GLY A 30 -27.40 -9.11 -36.48
N TYR A 31 -26.50 -9.28 -35.51
CA TYR A 31 -25.32 -8.43 -35.35
C TYR A 31 -24.13 -8.96 -36.15
N ALA A 32 -23.30 -8.04 -36.65
CA ALA A 32 -22.00 -8.39 -37.23
C ALA A 32 -20.91 -8.20 -36.17
N VAL A 33 -20.13 -9.23 -35.87
CA VAL A 33 -19.22 -9.24 -34.70
C VAL A 33 -17.77 -9.37 -35.13
N ASP A 34 -16.96 -8.34 -34.92
CA ASP A 34 -15.53 -8.41 -35.18
C ASP A 34 -14.78 -8.59 -33.85
N ILE A 35 -13.99 -9.66 -33.74
CA ILE A 35 -13.15 -9.97 -32.57
C ILE A 35 -11.73 -9.51 -32.88
N TYR A 36 -11.16 -8.66 -32.03
CA TYR A 36 -9.82 -8.09 -32.19
C TYR A 36 -8.86 -8.64 -31.13
N SER A 37 -7.68 -9.13 -31.56
CA SER A 37 -6.67 -9.70 -30.67
C SER A 37 -5.24 -9.52 -31.18
N ARG A 38 -4.24 -9.77 -30.32
CA ARG A 38 -2.86 -9.98 -30.79
C ARG A 38 -2.78 -11.31 -31.55
N LYS A 39 -1.94 -11.35 -32.58
CA LYS A 39 -1.64 -12.58 -33.31
C LYS A 39 -0.77 -13.51 -32.45
N ARG A 40 -1.31 -14.65 -32.04
CA ARG A 40 -0.60 -15.69 -31.26
C ARG A 40 -0.34 -16.90 -32.15
N THR A 41 0.91 -17.37 -32.21
CA THR A 41 1.34 -18.42 -33.16
C THR A 41 0.99 -19.85 -32.74
N HIS A 42 0.59 -20.05 -31.49
CA HIS A 42 0.28 -21.35 -30.89
C HIS A 42 -1.22 -21.56 -30.61
N LEU A 43 -2.08 -20.56 -30.88
CA LEU A 43 -3.54 -20.66 -30.74
C LEU A 43 -4.24 -20.71 -32.10
N THR A 44 -5.39 -21.35 -32.14
CA THR A 44 -6.35 -21.15 -33.24
C THR A 44 -7.10 -19.83 -32.98
N GLN A 45 -7.10 -18.94 -33.97
CA GLN A 45 -7.69 -17.60 -33.90
C GLN A 45 -8.65 -17.41 -35.09
N VAL A 46 -9.83 -18.03 -35.02
CA VAL A 46 -10.79 -18.16 -36.13
C VAL A 46 -12.20 -17.74 -35.71
N ALA A 47 -12.90 -17.05 -36.61
CA ALA A 47 -14.27 -16.59 -36.40
C ALA A 47 -15.27 -17.76 -36.33
N PRO A 48 -16.17 -17.83 -35.32
CA PRO A 48 -17.08 -18.97 -35.17
C PRO A 48 -18.29 -18.94 -36.11
N CYS A 49 -18.82 -17.76 -36.46
CA CYS A 49 -19.96 -17.59 -37.36
C CYS A 49 -19.59 -16.81 -38.64
N PRO A 50 -20.21 -17.07 -39.80
CA PRO A 50 -19.91 -16.36 -41.06
C PRO A 50 -20.15 -14.85 -41.05
N THR A 51 -20.99 -14.36 -40.12
CA THR A 51 -21.25 -12.93 -39.86
C THR A 51 -20.30 -12.33 -38.83
N SER A 52 -19.33 -13.10 -38.34
CA SER A 52 -18.23 -12.63 -37.49
C SER A 52 -16.88 -12.67 -38.21
N ARG A 53 -15.91 -11.88 -37.75
CA ARG A 53 -14.52 -11.92 -38.22
C ARG A 53 -13.56 -11.96 -37.04
N PHE A 54 -12.46 -12.69 -37.18
CA PHE A 54 -11.34 -12.63 -36.24
C PHE A 54 -10.24 -11.78 -36.88
N ILE A 55 -9.85 -10.71 -36.20
CA ILE A 55 -8.89 -9.72 -36.68
C ILE A 55 -7.67 -9.78 -35.75
N THR A 56 -6.49 -9.97 -36.34
CA THR A 56 -5.23 -10.07 -35.59
C THR A 56 -4.27 -8.95 -35.97
N THR A 57 -3.44 -8.53 -35.01
CA THR A 57 -2.28 -7.65 -35.26
C THR A 57 -1.36 -8.18 -36.37
N SER A 58 -0.70 -7.29 -37.11
CA SER A 58 0.29 -7.65 -38.14
C SER A 58 1.54 -8.32 -37.55
N ILE A 59 1.99 -7.81 -36.40
CA ILE A 59 3.08 -8.35 -35.58
C ILE A 59 2.52 -9.47 -34.68
N ALA A 60 3.28 -10.57 -34.56
CA ALA A 60 2.97 -11.66 -33.64
C ALA A 60 3.64 -11.47 -32.27
N ASP A 61 2.94 -11.84 -31.20
CA ASP A 61 3.45 -11.79 -29.83
C ASP A 61 3.83 -13.20 -29.35
N PRO A 62 5.13 -13.49 -29.09
CA PRO A 62 5.59 -14.76 -28.55
C PRO A 62 5.67 -14.79 -27.01
N THR A 63 5.29 -13.70 -26.33
CA THR A 63 5.44 -13.49 -24.88
C THR A 63 4.11 -13.45 -24.12
N ASP A 64 3.00 -13.73 -24.81
CA ASP A 64 1.63 -13.81 -24.27
C ASP A 64 1.11 -12.56 -23.55
N THR A 65 1.76 -11.39 -23.73
CA THR A 65 1.39 -10.16 -23.04
C THR A 65 -0.03 -9.70 -23.38
N ALA A 66 -0.93 -9.81 -22.41
CA ALA A 66 -2.37 -9.58 -22.56
C ALA A 66 -2.74 -8.08 -22.54
N VAL A 67 -2.10 -7.26 -23.38
CA VAL A 67 -2.32 -5.82 -23.49
C VAL A 67 -2.24 -5.37 -24.96
N LEU A 68 -3.28 -4.70 -25.46
CA LEU A 68 -3.46 -4.28 -26.86
C LEU A 68 -3.19 -2.79 -27.08
N PHE A 69 -2.15 -2.26 -26.42
CA PHE A 69 -1.85 -0.83 -26.40
C PHE A 69 -1.77 -0.17 -27.78
N ILE A 70 -2.62 0.86 -27.96
CA ILE A 70 -2.44 1.95 -28.92
C ILE A 70 -2.01 3.17 -28.11
N PRO A 71 -0.74 3.62 -28.15
CA PRO A 71 -0.29 4.69 -27.24
C PRO A 71 -0.88 6.06 -27.60
N GLU A 72 -1.67 6.66 -26.71
CA GLU A 72 -2.15 8.05 -26.86
C GLU A 72 -0.99 9.06 -27.04
N SER A 73 0.17 8.78 -26.43
CA SER A 73 1.29 9.72 -26.31
C SER A 73 2.10 10.00 -27.58
N VAL A 74 1.78 9.36 -28.72
CA VAL A 74 2.58 9.47 -29.97
C VAL A 74 1.72 9.61 -31.24
N LEU A 75 0.47 10.07 -31.12
CA LEU A 75 -0.46 10.17 -32.26
C LEU A 75 -0.66 11.64 -32.68
N SER A 76 -0.31 11.96 -33.93
CA SER A 76 -0.68 13.24 -34.55
C SER A 76 -2.20 13.33 -34.75
N GLN A 77 -2.73 14.53 -35.02
CA GLN A 77 -4.15 14.68 -35.39
C GLN A 77 -4.52 13.86 -36.65
N GLU A 78 -3.56 13.65 -37.56
CA GLU A 78 -3.72 12.79 -38.73
C GLU A 78 -3.81 11.32 -38.31
N ALA A 79 -2.93 10.85 -37.43
CA ALA A 79 -2.97 9.48 -36.92
C ALA A 79 -4.22 9.18 -36.06
N LEU A 80 -4.71 10.17 -35.29
CA LEU A 80 -6.01 10.08 -34.58
C LEU A 80 -7.19 10.03 -35.55
N SER A 81 -7.13 10.77 -36.66
CA SER A 81 -8.11 10.71 -37.75
C SER A 81 -8.10 9.32 -38.40
N ASP A 82 -6.94 8.80 -38.79
CA ASP A 82 -6.81 7.48 -39.41
C ASP A 82 -7.24 6.33 -38.48
N LEU A 83 -6.94 6.43 -37.18
CA LEU A 83 -7.47 5.51 -36.18
C LEU A 83 -9.00 5.61 -36.07
N LYS A 84 -9.57 6.82 -36.01
CA LYS A 84 -11.03 7.00 -35.96
C LYS A 84 -11.69 6.40 -37.21
N ASN A 85 -11.15 6.68 -38.40
CA ASN A 85 -11.59 6.12 -39.68
C ASN A 85 -11.44 4.58 -39.75
N SER A 86 -10.59 3.98 -38.92
CA SER A 86 -10.40 2.52 -38.84
C SER A 86 -11.41 1.82 -37.91
N PHE A 87 -12.13 2.58 -37.08
CA PHE A 87 -13.10 2.06 -36.10
C PHE A 87 -14.52 2.66 -36.24
N GLU A 88 -14.75 3.69 -37.06
CA GLU A 88 -16.05 4.38 -37.20
C GLU A 88 -17.21 3.47 -37.62
N GLN A 89 -16.94 2.30 -38.20
CA GLN A 89 -17.94 1.32 -38.59
C GLN A 89 -18.62 0.58 -37.43
N TYR A 90 -18.17 0.75 -36.18
CA TYR A 90 -18.71 0.04 -35.00
C TYR A 90 -19.74 0.87 -34.24
N ASP A 91 -20.83 0.22 -33.81
CA ASP A 91 -21.92 0.83 -33.04
C ASP A 91 -21.85 0.53 -31.53
N LEU A 92 -21.04 -0.46 -31.14
CA LEU A 92 -20.82 -0.92 -29.76
C LEU A 92 -19.43 -1.56 -29.66
N VAL A 93 -18.70 -1.27 -28.58
CA VAL A 93 -17.41 -1.94 -28.26
C VAL A 93 -17.55 -2.74 -26.97
N VAL A 94 -16.94 -3.93 -26.89
CA VAL A 94 -16.98 -4.80 -25.70
C VAL A 94 -15.57 -5.22 -25.34
N GLY A 95 -15.13 -4.90 -24.13
CA GLY A 95 -13.86 -5.37 -23.59
C GLY A 95 -14.01 -6.71 -22.89
N VAL A 96 -13.14 -7.67 -23.21
CA VAL A 96 -12.99 -8.92 -22.45
C VAL A 96 -11.85 -8.74 -21.44
N ASP A 97 -12.16 -8.94 -20.16
CA ASP A 97 -11.26 -8.72 -19.03
C ASP A 97 -10.60 -7.34 -19.08
N ARG A 98 -9.26 -7.23 -19.00
CA ARG A 98 -8.56 -5.92 -19.08
C ARG A 98 -8.65 -5.26 -20.45
N GLY A 99 -9.15 -5.97 -21.47
CA GLY A 99 -9.52 -5.41 -22.78
C GLY A 99 -10.60 -4.31 -22.72
N ILE A 100 -11.17 -4.06 -21.53
CA ILE A 100 -12.03 -2.91 -21.23
C ILE A 100 -11.32 -1.56 -21.37
N ILE A 101 -10.00 -1.52 -21.17
CA ILE A 101 -9.20 -0.29 -21.27
C ILE A 101 -9.21 0.20 -22.73
N GLU A 102 -8.76 -0.65 -23.65
CA GLU A 102 -8.76 -0.38 -25.08
C GLU A 102 -10.20 -0.22 -25.64
N ALA A 103 -11.18 -0.95 -25.08
CA ALA A 103 -12.58 -0.78 -25.46
C ALA A 103 -13.13 0.62 -25.08
N CYS A 104 -12.76 1.15 -23.92
CA CYS A 104 -13.12 2.51 -23.49
C CYS A 104 -12.46 3.57 -24.40
N GLU A 105 -11.17 3.41 -24.71
CA GLU A 105 -10.42 4.32 -25.60
C GLU A 105 -11.04 4.38 -27.00
N ILE A 106 -11.25 3.21 -27.64
CA ILE A 106 -11.83 3.13 -28.99
C ILE A 106 -13.26 3.66 -29.00
N ALA A 107 -14.09 3.29 -28.03
CA ALA A 107 -15.48 3.75 -27.95
C ALA A 107 -15.60 5.27 -27.72
N THR A 108 -14.68 5.85 -26.95
CA THR A 108 -14.60 7.30 -26.74
C THR A 108 -14.16 8.02 -28.01
N LEU A 109 -13.18 7.47 -28.75
CA LEU A 109 -12.70 8.04 -30.02
C LEU A 109 -13.80 8.12 -31.10
N ILE A 110 -14.63 7.08 -31.23
CA ILE A 110 -15.69 7.02 -32.24
C ILE A 110 -17.06 7.52 -31.74
N GLY A 111 -17.29 7.59 -30.42
CA GLY A 111 -18.49 8.18 -29.79
C GLY A 111 -19.66 7.21 -29.61
N VAL A 112 -19.39 5.97 -29.16
CA VAL A 112 -20.39 4.89 -29.03
C VAL A 112 -20.43 4.29 -27.63
N PRO A 113 -21.52 3.60 -27.22
CA PRO A 113 -21.53 2.83 -25.97
C PRO A 113 -20.47 1.72 -25.96
N TYR A 114 -20.07 1.29 -24.76
CA TYR A 114 -19.24 0.12 -24.55
C TYR A 114 -19.61 -0.67 -23.29
N GLY A 115 -19.16 -1.92 -23.21
CA GLY A 115 -19.42 -2.82 -22.07
C GLY A 115 -18.28 -3.78 -21.76
N LEU A 116 -18.41 -4.50 -20.65
CA LEU A 116 -17.42 -5.44 -20.11
C LEU A 116 -17.92 -6.89 -20.13
N ILE A 117 -17.05 -7.84 -20.45
CA ILE A 117 -17.19 -9.26 -20.11
C ILE A 117 -15.97 -9.63 -19.25
N SER A 118 -16.15 -9.79 -17.95
CA SER A 118 -15.08 -10.22 -17.03
C SER A 118 -15.22 -11.71 -16.77
N TYR A 119 -14.27 -12.50 -17.23
CA TYR A 119 -14.04 -13.88 -16.81
C TYR A 119 -13.17 -13.89 -15.54
N GLU A 120 -12.14 -13.06 -15.52
CA GLU A 120 -11.16 -12.91 -14.45
C GLU A 120 -11.38 -11.60 -13.69
N ILE A 121 -11.28 -11.64 -12.35
CA ILE A 121 -11.40 -10.47 -11.48
C ILE A 121 -10.03 -10.14 -10.91
N TYR A 122 -9.50 -8.98 -11.30
CA TYR A 122 -8.25 -8.45 -10.74
C TYR A 122 -8.57 -7.73 -9.43
N PHE A 123 -8.05 -8.21 -8.30
CA PHE A 123 -8.27 -7.58 -6.98
C PHE A 123 -7.15 -6.57 -6.70
N GLY A 124 -7.51 -5.35 -6.28
CA GLY A 124 -6.57 -4.25 -6.03
C GLY A 124 -5.59 -4.51 -4.88
N ILE A 125 -6.00 -5.32 -3.90
CA ILE A 125 -5.12 -5.78 -2.81
C ILE A 125 -4.03 -6.76 -3.29
N GLU A 126 -4.19 -7.39 -4.47
CA GLU A 126 -3.26 -8.38 -5.02
C GLU A 126 -2.43 -7.83 -6.19
N THR A 127 -3.01 -6.89 -6.95
CA THR A 127 -2.40 -6.26 -8.14
C THR A 127 -1.78 -4.89 -7.86
N GLY A 128 -2.20 -4.21 -6.79
CA GLY A 128 -1.83 -2.83 -6.48
C GLY A 128 -2.66 -1.79 -7.24
N GLN A 129 -2.75 -0.58 -6.66
CA GLN A 129 -3.63 0.48 -7.15
C GLN A 129 -3.32 0.91 -8.59
N GLU A 130 -2.05 1.12 -8.96
CA GLU A 130 -1.68 1.54 -10.32
C GLU A 130 -2.04 0.50 -11.41
N PHE A 131 -2.14 -0.80 -11.07
CA PHE A 131 -2.62 -1.81 -12.00
C PHE A 131 -4.14 -1.72 -12.22
N LYS A 132 -4.90 -1.47 -11.14
CA LYS A 132 -6.37 -1.31 -11.19
C LYS A 132 -6.82 0.00 -11.80
N LYS A 133 -6.08 1.09 -11.59
CA LYS A 133 -6.40 2.47 -11.97
C LYS A 133 -6.99 2.63 -13.38
N ALA A 134 -6.33 2.06 -14.39
CA ALA A 134 -6.81 2.11 -15.78
C ALA A 134 -8.09 1.28 -16.00
N GLU A 135 -8.19 0.10 -15.37
CA GLU A 135 -9.37 -0.77 -15.43
C GLU A 135 -10.58 -0.12 -14.76
N ILE A 136 -10.39 0.47 -13.56
CA ILE A 136 -11.41 1.26 -12.83
C ILE A 136 -11.84 2.47 -13.67
N GLN A 137 -10.89 3.21 -14.25
CA GLN A 137 -11.18 4.38 -15.09
C GLN A 137 -12.05 3.99 -16.29
N ALA A 138 -11.69 2.92 -16.99
CA ALA A 138 -12.47 2.37 -18.10
C ALA A 138 -13.85 1.85 -17.63
N CYS A 139 -13.95 1.28 -16.44
CA CYS A 139 -15.23 0.76 -15.93
C CYS A 139 -16.26 1.85 -15.57
N ARG A 140 -15.85 3.12 -15.38
CA ARG A 140 -16.74 4.21 -14.92
C ARG A 140 -17.99 4.43 -15.79
N ALA A 141 -17.86 4.34 -17.11
CA ALA A 141 -18.93 4.68 -18.05
C ALA A 141 -19.48 3.47 -18.84
N VAL A 142 -19.19 2.24 -18.42
CA VAL A 142 -19.74 1.04 -19.08
C VAL A 142 -21.26 1.07 -19.10
N SER A 143 -21.83 0.65 -20.23
CA SER A 143 -23.28 0.55 -20.42
C SER A 143 -23.83 -0.73 -19.79
N PHE A 144 -23.04 -1.82 -19.82
CA PHE A 144 -23.28 -3.08 -19.13
C PHE A 144 -21.96 -3.74 -18.73
N ALA A 145 -22.02 -4.70 -17.82
CA ALA A 145 -20.96 -5.67 -17.56
C ALA A 145 -21.53 -7.09 -17.44
N VAL A 146 -20.69 -8.10 -17.66
CA VAL A 146 -21.02 -9.51 -17.49
C VAL A 146 -20.06 -10.15 -16.51
N CYS A 147 -20.60 -10.92 -15.56
CA CYS A 147 -19.87 -11.69 -14.56
C CYS A 147 -20.65 -12.98 -14.25
N GLN A 148 -20.07 -13.97 -13.56
CA GLN A 148 -20.60 -15.34 -13.62
C GLN A 148 -21.76 -15.66 -12.68
N ASP A 149 -21.72 -15.07 -11.49
CA ASP A 149 -22.61 -15.35 -10.38
C ASP A 149 -22.69 -14.13 -9.45
N LYS A 150 -23.57 -14.19 -8.45
CA LYS A 150 -23.84 -13.07 -7.55
C LYS A 150 -22.66 -12.67 -6.68
N VAL A 151 -21.77 -13.61 -6.35
CA VAL A 151 -20.60 -13.37 -5.50
C VAL A 151 -19.53 -12.68 -6.33
N ARG A 152 -19.19 -13.24 -7.51
CA ARG A 152 -18.25 -12.63 -8.45
C ARG A 152 -18.73 -11.27 -8.94
N ALA A 153 -20.02 -11.11 -9.24
CA ALA A 153 -20.60 -9.81 -9.61
C ALA A 153 -20.52 -8.77 -8.48
N ALA A 154 -20.62 -9.17 -7.20
CA ALA A 154 -20.42 -8.27 -6.07
C ALA A 154 -18.94 -7.87 -5.91
N CYS A 155 -18.01 -8.81 -6.10
CA CYS A 155 -16.57 -8.50 -6.13
C CYS A 155 -16.23 -7.54 -7.29
N LEU A 156 -16.73 -7.80 -8.51
CA LEU A 156 -16.50 -6.95 -9.68
C LEU A 156 -17.11 -5.55 -9.50
N ALA A 157 -18.29 -5.45 -8.89
CA ALA A 157 -18.91 -4.16 -8.55
C ALA A 157 -18.02 -3.32 -7.61
N ALA A 158 -17.45 -3.94 -6.58
CA ALA A 158 -16.57 -3.28 -5.63
C ALA A 158 -15.23 -2.87 -6.26
N GLU A 159 -14.53 -3.82 -6.90
CA GLU A 159 -13.17 -3.65 -7.45
C GLU A 159 -13.10 -2.68 -8.63
N ASN A 160 -14.18 -2.55 -9.41
CA ASN A 160 -14.23 -1.70 -10.61
C ASN A 160 -15.26 -0.55 -10.51
N HIS A 161 -15.91 -0.37 -9.35
CA HIS A 161 -16.94 0.64 -9.08
C HIS A 161 -18.12 0.61 -10.07
N ILE A 162 -18.47 -0.58 -10.58
CA ILE A 162 -19.59 -0.78 -11.50
C ILE A 162 -20.88 -0.93 -10.70
N ALA A 163 -21.87 -0.08 -10.97
CA ALA A 163 -23.20 -0.17 -10.34
C ALA A 163 -23.84 -1.55 -10.60
N ARG A 164 -24.28 -2.22 -9.53
CA ARG A 164 -24.59 -3.67 -9.54
C ARG A 164 -25.70 -4.06 -10.52
N GLU A 165 -26.64 -3.15 -10.77
CA GLU A 165 -27.74 -3.28 -11.72
C GLU A 165 -27.29 -3.30 -13.20
N LYS A 166 -26.05 -2.89 -13.50
CA LYS A 166 -25.44 -3.03 -14.83
C LYS A 166 -24.78 -4.39 -15.05
N ILE A 167 -24.63 -5.22 -14.02
CA ILE A 167 -23.88 -6.48 -14.07
C ILE A 167 -24.84 -7.66 -14.28
N PHE A 168 -24.67 -8.38 -15.38
CA PHE A 168 -25.45 -9.56 -15.73
C PHE A 168 -24.75 -10.85 -15.29
N ASP A 169 -25.50 -11.69 -14.57
CA ASP A 169 -25.04 -12.96 -14.00
C ASP A 169 -25.13 -14.07 -15.06
N ILE A 170 -24.03 -14.32 -15.79
CA ILE A 170 -23.93 -15.28 -16.90
C ILE A 170 -22.75 -16.25 -16.65
N PRO A 171 -23.03 -17.51 -16.20
CA PRO A 171 -22.01 -18.54 -16.00
C PRO A 171 -21.13 -18.82 -17.23
N VAL A 172 -19.90 -19.32 -17.02
CA VAL A 172 -18.96 -19.67 -18.13
C VAL A 172 -19.36 -21.01 -18.76
N ALA A 173 -20.49 -20.99 -19.46
CA ALA A 173 -21.10 -22.14 -20.12
C ALA A 173 -21.39 -21.85 -21.60
N GLY A 174 -21.41 -22.91 -22.42
CA GLY A 174 -21.76 -22.83 -23.84
C GLY A 174 -23.28 -22.87 -24.11
N ARG A 175 -23.65 -22.92 -25.39
CA ARG A 175 -25.05 -23.16 -25.82
C ARG A 175 -25.40 -24.65 -25.70
N SER A 176 -26.55 -24.96 -25.10
CA SER A 176 -27.28 -26.24 -25.20
C SER A 176 -26.56 -27.53 -24.73
N THR A 177 -27.33 -28.49 -24.23
CA THR A 177 -26.81 -29.80 -23.79
C THR A 177 -26.38 -30.67 -24.97
N THR A 178 -25.18 -31.24 -24.93
CA THR A 178 -24.72 -32.27 -25.86
C THR A 178 -25.19 -33.65 -25.38
N PRO A 179 -25.94 -34.42 -26.18
CA PRO A 179 -26.35 -35.77 -25.79
C PRO A 179 -25.14 -36.73 -25.76
N ARG A 180 -24.70 -37.09 -24.55
CA ARG A 180 -23.62 -38.07 -24.30
C ARG A 180 -23.82 -39.37 -25.09
N LYS A 181 -22.78 -39.85 -25.75
CA LYS A 181 -22.74 -41.13 -26.49
C LYS A 181 -21.52 -41.92 -26.05
N ARG A 182 -21.63 -42.60 -24.89
CA ARG A 182 -20.54 -43.36 -24.25
C ARG A 182 -19.71 -44.15 -25.28
N THR A 183 -18.44 -43.77 -25.42
CA THR A 183 -17.46 -44.49 -26.26
C THR A 183 -16.43 -45.22 -25.39
N TYR A 184 -15.54 -45.96 -26.03
CA TYR A 184 -14.36 -46.58 -25.41
C TYR A 184 -13.05 -46.09 -26.06
N ALA A 185 -13.07 -44.89 -26.67
CA ALA A 185 -11.95 -44.38 -27.47
C ALA A 185 -10.66 -44.21 -26.66
N LEU A 186 -10.76 -43.71 -25.42
CA LEU A 186 -9.62 -43.66 -24.49
C LEU A 186 -9.16 -45.05 -24.06
N HIS A 187 -10.08 -46.00 -23.78
CA HIS A 187 -9.71 -47.36 -23.42
C HIS A 187 -8.93 -48.06 -24.53
N GLU A 188 -9.41 -47.96 -25.76
CA GLU A 188 -8.80 -48.61 -26.93
C GLU A 188 -7.45 -47.97 -27.30
N ALA A 189 -7.32 -46.64 -27.19
CA ALA A 189 -6.06 -45.95 -27.46
C ALA A 189 -5.01 -46.10 -26.34
N LEU A 190 -5.41 -46.43 -25.11
CA LEU A 190 -4.53 -46.68 -23.96
C LEU A 190 -4.30 -48.17 -23.64
N GLY A 191 -4.99 -49.09 -24.32
CA GLY A 191 -4.94 -50.53 -24.04
C GLY A 191 -5.62 -50.95 -22.74
N LEU A 192 -6.57 -50.15 -22.23
CA LEU A 192 -7.30 -50.43 -20.99
C LEU A 192 -8.41 -51.46 -21.21
N GLY A 193 -8.62 -52.31 -20.22
CA GLY A 193 -9.82 -53.15 -20.15
C GLY A 193 -11.08 -52.31 -20.01
N ARG A 194 -12.19 -52.72 -20.64
CA ARG A 194 -13.48 -52.00 -20.58
C ARG A 194 -14.19 -52.14 -19.22
N ASP A 195 -13.61 -52.90 -18.30
CA ASP A 195 -13.91 -52.93 -16.85
C ASP A 195 -13.40 -51.68 -16.11
N LYS A 196 -12.39 -50.99 -16.65
CA LYS A 196 -11.83 -49.78 -16.04
C LYS A 196 -12.73 -48.57 -16.26
N LYS A 197 -13.00 -47.84 -15.19
CA LYS A 197 -13.63 -46.51 -15.20
C LYS A 197 -12.56 -45.44 -15.30
N ILE A 198 -12.80 -44.40 -16.08
CA ILE A 198 -11.85 -43.30 -16.31
C ILE A 198 -12.27 -42.06 -15.51
N ALA A 199 -11.39 -41.61 -14.61
CA ALA A 199 -11.40 -40.25 -14.10
C ALA A 199 -10.58 -39.36 -15.06
N LEU A 200 -11.21 -38.40 -15.73
CA LEU A 200 -10.57 -37.55 -16.74
C LEU A 200 -10.21 -36.19 -16.15
N TYR A 201 -8.91 -35.91 -16.04
CA TYR A 201 -8.39 -34.58 -15.73
C TYR A 201 -8.07 -33.86 -17.04
N ILE A 202 -8.72 -32.73 -17.30
CA ILE A 202 -8.35 -31.79 -18.36
C ILE A 202 -7.71 -30.55 -17.74
N GLY A 203 -6.52 -30.16 -18.21
CA GLY A 203 -5.86 -28.92 -17.81
C GLY A 203 -4.34 -29.00 -17.81
N GLU A 204 -3.72 -27.97 -17.24
CA GLU A 204 -2.28 -27.96 -17.00
C GLU A 204 -1.93 -28.72 -15.72
N VAL A 205 -0.70 -29.26 -15.65
CA VAL A 205 -0.18 -30.03 -14.51
C VAL A 205 0.84 -29.26 -13.66
N ASN A 206 1.51 -28.24 -14.23
CA ASN A 206 2.43 -27.37 -13.51
C ASN A 206 1.69 -26.34 -12.63
N ALA A 207 0.43 -26.08 -12.98
CA ALA A 207 -0.49 -25.21 -12.27
C ALA A 207 -0.89 -25.84 -10.94
N LYS A 208 -0.11 -25.60 -9.87
CA LYS A 208 -0.39 -26.11 -8.53
C LYS A 208 -1.82 -25.80 -8.05
N PHE A 209 -2.37 -24.67 -8.46
CA PHE A 209 -3.76 -24.31 -8.16
C PHE A 209 -4.81 -25.27 -8.73
N ALA A 210 -4.48 -26.12 -9.70
CA ALA A 210 -5.39 -27.10 -10.32
C ALA A 210 -5.32 -28.50 -9.67
N CYS A 211 -4.51 -28.65 -8.62
CA CYS A 211 -4.43 -29.82 -7.72
C CYS A 211 -4.01 -31.14 -8.39
N PHE A 212 -3.13 -31.10 -9.40
CA PHE A 212 -2.69 -32.31 -10.08
C PHE A 212 -1.82 -33.20 -9.19
N GLU A 213 -0.94 -32.63 -8.37
CA GLU A 213 -0.02 -33.39 -7.50
C GLU A 213 -0.80 -34.13 -6.40
N GLU A 214 -1.70 -33.44 -5.72
CA GLU A 214 -2.55 -34.02 -4.66
C GLU A 214 -3.50 -35.10 -5.21
N LEU A 215 -4.01 -34.92 -6.43
CA LEU A 215 -4.80 -35.93 -7.13
C LEU A 215 -3.94 -37.13 -7.55
N PHE A 216 -2.72 -36.89 -8.07
CA PHE A 216 -1.79 -37.93 -8.49
C PHE A 216 -1.36 -38.81 -7.32
N ASP A 217 -0.97 -38.22 -6.20
CA ASP A 217 -0.60 -38.95 -4.99
C ASP A 217 -1.77 -39.78 -4.44
N SER A 218 -3.01 -39.27 -4.53
CA SER A 218 -4.20 -40.04 -4.15
C SER A 218 -4.35 -41.34 -4.94
N THR A 219 -3.84 -41.43 -6.17
CA THR A 219 -4.00 -42.65 -7.01
C THR A 219 -3.34 -43.88 -6.42
N ALA A 220 -2.42 -43.72 -5.46
CA ALA A 220 -1.84 -44.82 -4.69
C ALA A 220 -2.85 -45.55 -3.78
N THR A 221 -4.01 -44.95 -3.48
CA THR A 221 -5.09 -45.55 -2.66
C THR A 221 -6.33 -45.97 -3.45
N TRP A 222 -6.35 -45.76 -4.77
CA TRP A 222 -7.50 -46.10 -5.61
C TRP A 222 -7.59 -47.61 -5.85
N ASP A 223 -8.82 -48.14 -5.98
CA ASP A 223 -9.03 -49.54 -6.36
C ASP A 223 -8.74 -49.79 -7.86
N ASP A 224 -8.38 -51.03 -8.20
CA ASP A 224 -8.01 -51.46 -9.56
C ASP A 224 -9.09 -51.22 -10.64
N SER A 225 -10.34 -50.85 -10.29
CA SER A 225 -11.38 -50.52 -11.26
C SER A 225 -11.32 -49.06 -11.77
N TRP A 226 -10.54 -48.18 -11.13
CA TRP A 226 -10.41 -46.78 -11.52
C TRP A 226 -9.00 -46.44 -12.03
N VAL A 227 -8.95 -45.60 -13.08
CA VAL A 227 -7.70 -45.02 -13.61
C VAL A 227 -7.86 -43.52 -13.83
N LEU A 228 -6.78 -42.77 -13.62
CA LEU A 228 -6.69 -41.34 -13.91
C LEU A 228 -6.13 -41.14 -15.33
N VAL A 229 -6.84 -40.38 -16.17
CA VAL A 229 -6.39 -40.00 -17.51
C VAL A 229 -6.21 -38.49 -17.56
N LEU A 230 -4.98 -38.06 -17.82
CA LEU A 230 -4.58 -36.67 -18.02
C LEU A 230 -4.70 -36.28 -19.50
N HIS A 231 -5.39 -35.19 -19.81
CA HIS A 231 -5.29 -34.51 -21.10
C HIS A 231 -4.84 -33.05 -20.94
N GLN A 232 -3.69 -32.72 -21.54
CA GLN A 232 -3.07 -31.40 -21.44
C GLN A 232 -3.63 -30.44 -22.51
N ARG A 233 -4.14 -29.28 -22.06
CA ARG A 233 -4.80 -28.27 -22.91
C ARG A 233 -3.87 -27.71 -24.00
N TYR A 234 -2.58 -27.58 -23.70
CA TYR A 234 -1.60 -26.95 -24.62
C TYR A 234 -0.46 -27.90 -25.07
N GLY A 235 -0.65 -29.22 -24.93
CA GLY A 235 0.19 -30.23 -25.58
C GLY A 235 1.61 -30.46 -25.02
N TYR A 236 2.02 -29.76 -23.95
CA TYR A 236 3.34 -29.96 -23.31
C TYR A 236 3.21 -30.48 -21.87
N ILE A 237 4.04 -31.46 -21.50
CA ILE A 237 4.19 -32.00 -20.14
C ILE A 237 5.70 -31.99 -19.83
N VAL A 238 6.08 -31.49 -18.65
CA VAL A 238 7.49 -31.45 -18.23
C VAL A 238 8.01 -32.87 -18.01
N SER A 239 9.28 -33.11 -18.35
CA SER A 239 9.87 -34.46 -18.42
C SER A 239 9.76 -35.25 -17.12
N ASN A 240 9.92 -34.61 -15.96
CA ASN A 240 9.77 -35.23 -14.64
C ASN A 240 8.36 -35.79 -14.41
N ILE A 241 7.30 -35.01 -14.68
CA ILE A 241 5.91 -35.43 -14.54
C ILE A 241 5.60 -36.54 -15.57
N ALA A 242 6.10 -36.40 -16.79
CA ALA A 242 5.95 -37.44 -17.82
C ALA A 242 6.66 -38.77 -17.44
N GLU A 243 7.73 -38.74 -16.64
CA GLU A 243 8.39 -39.94 -16.11
C GLU A 243 7.68 -40.51 -14.88
N GLN A 244 7.18 -39.67 -13.97
CA GLN A 244 6.35 -40.09 -12.83
C GLN A 244 5.08 -40.81 -13.31
N ILE A 245 4.38 -40.28 -14.32
CA ILE A 245 3.20 -40.94 -14.88
C ILE A 245 3.56 -42.27 -15.55
N LYS A 246 4.67 -42.36 -16.29
CA LYS A 246 5.15 -43.63 -16.87
C LYS A 246 5.54 -44.67 -15.82
N ALA A 247 5.90 -44.25 -14.60
CA ALA A 247 6.20 -45.13 -13.48
C ALA A 247 4.95 -45.57 -12.68
N SER A 248 3.82 -44.86 -12.86
CA SER A 248 2.54 -45.22 -12.25
C SER A 248 1.89 -46.43 -12.96
N LYS A 249 0.96 -47.10 -12.26
CA LYS A 249 0.20 -48.25 -12.77
C LYS A 249 -1.22 -47.91 -13.21
N ASN A 250 -1.77 -46.79 -12.73
CA ASN A 250 -3.16 -46.39 -12.90
C ASN A 250 -3.33 -44.92 -13.32
N VAL A 251 -2.24 -44.24 -13.68
CA VAL A 251 -2.26 -42.89 -14.28
C VAL A 251 -1.75 -42.96 -15.72
N TYR A 252 -2.48 -42.32 -16.64
CA TYR A 252 -2.22 -42.37 -18.08
C TYR A 252 -2.27 -40.97 -18.70
N ILE A 253 -1.47 -40.75 -19.75
CA ILE A 253 -1.52 -39.54 -20.59
C ILE A 253 -2.40 -39.85 -21.80
N SER A 254 -3.45 -39.06 -22.02
CA SER A 254 -4.31 -39.13 -23.19
C SER A 254 -3.49 -39.00 -24.48
N PRO A 255 -3.60 -39.95 -25.43
CA PRO A 255 -2.80 -39.95 -26.67
C PRO A 255 -3.36 -39.00 -27.74
N PHE A 256 -4.49 -38.33 -27.47
CA PHE A 256 -5.08 -37.34 -28.36
C PHE A 256 -4.27 -36.02 -28.31
N PRO A 257 -4.05 -35.34 -29.46
CA PRO A 257 -3.49 -33.99 -29.47
C PRO A 257 -4.46 -33.00 -28.81
N SER A 258 -4.00 -31.77 -28.53
CA SER A 258 -4.88 -30.70 -28.03
C SER A 258 -6.13 -30.57 -28.92
N LEU A 259 -7.31 -30.73 -28.30
CA LEU A 259 -8.60 -30.69 -28.98
C LEU A 259 -9.26 -29.32 -28.85
N ASP A 260 -9.96 -28.90 -29.89
CA ASP A 260 -10.86 -27.74 -29.81
C ASP A 260 -12.25 -28.13 -29.28
N LEU A 261 -13.12 -27.14 -29.09
CA LEU A 261 -14.43 -27.33 -28.45
C LEU A 261 -15.36 -28.27 -29.23
N LYS A 262 -15.23 -28.38 -30.56
CA LYS A 262 -16.06 -29.28 -31.37
C LYS A 262 -15.62 -30.74 -31.29
N ASP A 263 -14.34 -31.01 -30.97
CA ASP A 263 -13.77 -32.37 -30.91
C ASP A 263 -13.63 -32.89 -29.46
N LEU A 264 -13.80 -32.02 -28.46
CA LEU A 264 -13.68 -32.33 -27.03
C LEU A 264 -14.55 -33.53 -26.56
N TYR A 265 -15.69 -33.78 -27.22
CA TYR A 265 -16.56 -34.94 -26.94
C TYR A 265 -15.83 -36.28 -27.00
N LEU A 266 -14.77 -36.42 -27.81
CA LEU A 266 -13.94 -37.63 -27.93
C LEU A 266 -13.36 -38.08 -26.58
N LEU A 267 -13.13 -37.14 -25.66
CA LEU A 267 -12.68 -37.41 -24.30
C LEU A 267 -13.86 -37.53 -23.33
N LEU A 268 -14.83 -36.62 -23.41
CA LEU A 268 -15.96 -36.53 -22.45
C LEU A 268 -16.94 -37.71 -22.56
N ASP A 269 -17.14 -38.25 -23.77
CA ASP A 269 -17.91 -39.47 -23.98
C ASP A 269 -17.15 -40.74 -23.57
N ALA A 270 -15.81 -40.71 -23.49
CA ALA A 270 -14.98 -41.86 -23.12
C ALA A 270 -14.68 -41.92 -21.61
N ALA A 271 -14.66 -40.79 -20.92
CA ALA A 271 -14.50 -40.69 -19.47
C ALA A 271 -15.74 -41.13 -18.70
N ASP A 272 -15.59 -41.56 -17.44
CA ASP A 272 -16.70 -41.92 -16.52
C ASP A 272 -17.04 -40.78 -15.54
N ILE A 273 -16.02 -40.04 -15.09
CA ILE A 273 -16.15 -38.84 -14.25
C ILE A 273 -15.12 -37.79 -14.68
N GLY A 274 -15.50 -36.51 -14.71
CA GLY A 274 -14.62 -35.39 -15.07
C GLY A 274 -14.06 -34.70 -13.83
N VAL A 275 -12.74 -34.55 -13.74
CA VAL A 275 -12.06 -33.95 -12.58
C VAL A 275 -11.77 -32.47 -12.83
N ALA A 276 -12.13 -31.61 -11.87
CA ALA A 276 -11.90 -30.17 -11.92
C ALA A 276 -11.72 -29.57 -10.51
N CYS A 277 -10.55 -29.78 -9.92
CA CYS A 277 -10.18 -29.20 -8.64
C CYS A 277 -9.53 -27.80 -8.80
N TYR A 278 -9.67 -26.96 -7.77
CA TYR A 278 -9.12 -25.62 -7.68
C TYR A 278 -8.76 -25.26 -6.22
N LEU A 279 -7.48 -24.97 -5.94
CA LEU A 279 -6.97 -24.54 -4.63
C LEU A 279 -6.28 -23.17 -4.74
N PRO A 280 -6.81 -22.11 -4.10
CA PRO A 280 -6.20 -20.77 -4.11
C PRO A 280 -4.79 -20.74 -3.48
N GLN A 281 -3.79 -20.22 -4.19
CA GLN A 281 -2.38 -20.29 -3.81
C GLN A 281 -1.89 -18.98 -3.18
N MET A 282 -2.26 -18.68 -1.93
CA MET A 282 -2.06 -17.35 -1.31
C MET A 282 -0.62 -16.80 -1.35
N ASP A 283 0.39 -17.67 -1.39
CA ASP A 283 1.82 -17.31 -1.44
C ASP A 283 2.41 -17.18 -2.87
N THR A 284 1.61 -17.42 -3.93
CA THR A 284 2.06 -17.30 -5.33
C THR A 284 2.22 -15.82 -5.75
N PRO A 285 3.16 -15.47 -6.65
CA PRO A 285 3.23 -14.12 -7.22
C PRO A 285 2.05 -13.81 -8.15
N SER A 286 1.37 -14.81 -8.71
CA SER A 286 0.18 -14.64 -9.56
C SER A 286 -1.02 -14.14 -8.75
N PHE A 287 -1.67 -13.06 -9.18
CA PHE A 287 -2.90 -12.57 -8.53
C PHE A 287 -4.14 -13.39 -8.93
N LEU A 288 -4.21 -13.88 -10.17
CA LEU A 288 -5.37 -14.66 -10.65
C LEU A 288 -5.56 -16.00 -9.93
N GLU A 289 -4.50 -16.54 -9.34
CA GLU A 289 -4.50 -17.80 -8.58
C GLU A 289 -4.98 -17.65 -7.13
N ARG A 290 -5.30 -16.43 -6.67
CA ARG A 290 -5.55 -16.10 -5.26
C ARG A 290 -7.01 -15.72 -4.99
N LEU A 291 -7.37 -14.45 -4.71
CA LEU A 291 -8.76 -14.08 -4.42
C LEU A 291 -9.70 -14.39 -5.58
N ASN A 292 -9.24 -14.19 -6.82
CA ASN A 292 -10.00 -14.57 -8.01
C ASN A 292 -10.40 -16.05 -8.03
N LEU A 293 -9.48 -16.96 -7.67
CA LEU A 293 -9.74 -18.39 -7.62
C LEU A 293 -10.51 -18.80 -6.35
N LYS A 294 -10.29 -18.12 -5.23
CA LYS A 294 -11.09 -18.27 -4.00
C LYS A 294 -12.57 -17.98 -4.25
N HIS A 295 -12.84 -17.05 -5.16
CA HIS A 295 -14.18 -16.67 -5.61
C HIS A 295 -14.54 -17.31 -6.97
N ILE A 296 -14.00 -18.49 -7.33
CA ILE A 296 -14.22 -19.10 -8.67
C ILE A 296 -15.70 -19.32 -9.04
N GLY A 297 -16.55 -19.70 -8.09
CA GLY A 297 -18.00 -19.78 -8.28
C GLY A 297 -18.44 -20.48 -9.57
N MET A 298 -19.18 -19.78 -10.42
CA MET A 298 -19.69 -20.29 -11.71
C MET A 298 -18.73 -20.04 -12.90
N ALA A 299 -17.45 -19.75 -12.64
CA ALA A 299 -16.45 -19.46 -13.69
C ALA A 299 -15.73 -20.68 -14.29
N SER A 300 -15.91 -21.89 -13.72
CA SER A 300 -15.24 -23.08 -14.25
C SER A 300 -15.86 -23.56 -15.57
N GLY A 301 -15.32 -23.09 -16.70
CA GLY A 301 -15.62 -23.62 -18.03
C GLY A 301 -15.35 -25.12 -18.18
N LYS A 302 -14.44 -25.70 -17.38
CA LYS A 302 -14.23 -27.16 -17.30
C LYS A 302 -15.48 -27.87 -16.78
N ILE A 303 -15.97 -27.45 -15.61
CA ILE A 303 -17.16 -28.01 -14.98
C ILE A 303 -18.39 -27.80 -15.88
N ALA A 304 -18.58 -26.60 -16.42
CA ALA A 304 -19.68 -26.34 -17.35
C ALA A 304 -19.64 -27.27 -18.58
N SER A 305 -18.45 -27.51 -19.17
CA SER A 305 -18.29 -28.41 -20.32
C SER A 305 -18.58 -29.88 -19.98
N TYR A 306 -18.17 -30.35 -18.79
CA TYR A 306 -18.50 -31.68 -18.30
C TYR A 306 -20.03 -31.83 -18.12
N LEU A 307 -20.67 -30.87 -17.44
CA LEU A 307 -22.12 -30.87 -17.19
C LEU A 307 -22.93 -30.77 -18.51
N GLN A 308 -22.46 -29.98 -19.48
CA GLN A 308 -23.04 -29.86 -20.83
C GLN A 308 -23.15 -31.21 -21.54
N HIS A 309 -22.14 -32.06 -21.40
CA HIS A 309 -22.06 -33.40 -21.98
C HIS A 309 -22.67 -34.47 -21.07
N GLY A 310 -23.17 -34.13 -19.88
CA GLY A 310 -23.68 -35.11 -18.92
C GLY A 310 -22.59 -36.02 -18.33
N LEU A 311 -21.35 -35.55 -18.26
CA LEU A 311 -20.29 -36.24 -17.53
C LEU A 311 -20.39 -35.84 -16.04
N PRO A 312 -20.59 -36.79 -15.11
CA PRO A 312 -20.54 -36.52 -13.67
C PRO A 312 -19.20 -35.89 -13.28
N ILE A 313 -19.15 -35.09 -12.21
CA ILE A 313 -17.94 -34.35 -11.84
C ILE A 313 -17.35 -34.71 -10.48
N LEU A 314 -16.02 -34.62 -10.39
CA LEU A 314 -15.24 -34.75 -9.16
C LEU A 314 -14.48 -33.43 -8.94
N ILE A 315 -14.77 -32.76 -7.84
CA ILE A 315 -14.24 -31.43 -7.49
C ILE A 315 -13.85 -31.41 -6.01
N ASN A 316 -12.98 -30.51 -5.57
CA ASN A 316 -12.81 -30.20 -4.14
C ASN A 316 -13.87 -29.18 -3.66
N GLU A 317 -13.77 -28.69 -2.43
CA GLU A 317 -14.61 -27.57 -1.95
C GLU A 317 -14.28 -26.26 -2.67
N ILE A 318 -15.18 -25.79 -3.54
CA ILE A 318 -15.02 -24.62 -4.43
C ILE A 318 -16.29 -23.74 -4.50
N GLY A 319 -16.79 -23.34 -3.33
CA GLY A 319 -17.92 -22.39 -3.22
C GLY A 319 -19.26 -22.97 -3.72
N GLU A 320 -20.10 -22.13 -4.31
CA GLU A 320 -21.49 -22.46 -4.71
C GLU A 320 -21.60 -23.74 -5.56
N MET A 321 -20.59 -24.04 -6.39
CA MET A 321 -20.56 -25.25 -7.21
C MET A 321 -20.53 -26.54 -6.35
N SER A 322 -19.85 -26.53 -5.20
CA SER A 322 -19.79 -27.69 -4.30
C SER A 322 -21.06 -27.85 -3.46
N GLU A 323 -21.90 -26.82 -3.38
CA GLU A 323 -23.28 -26.93 -2.88
C GLU A 323 -24.17 -27.55 -3.97
N HIS A 324 -24.11 -27.06 -5.21
CA HIS A 324 -24.87 -27.60 -6.35
C HIS A 324 -24.56 -29.07 -6.66
N VAL A 325 -23.29 -29.50 -6.56
CA VAL A 325 -22.90 -30.92 -6.74
C VAL A 325 -23.61 -31.83 -5.74
N ARG A 326 -23.84 -31.35 -4.51
CA ARG A 326 -24.53 -32.09 -3.43
C ARG A 326 -26.05 -32.03 -3.60
N GLU A 327 -26.62 -30.83 -3.77
CA GLU A 327 -28.07 -30.61 -3.90
C GLU A 327 -28.66 -31.39 -5.10
N TYR A 328 -28.01 -31.29 -6.26
CA TYR A 328 -28.49 -31.88 -7.51
C TYR A 328 -27.90 -33.27 -7.80
N ASN A 329 -27.03 -33.81 -6.93
CA ASN A 329 -26.24 -35.02 -7.19
C ASN A 329 -25.62 -35.00 -8.60
N LEU A 330 -24.65 -34.12 -8.81
CA LEU A 330 -23.92 -33.97 -10.08
C LEU A 330 -22.62 -34.81 -10.13
N GLY A 331 -22.31 -35.53 -9.05
CA GLY A 331 -21.07 -36.28 -8.89
C GLY A 331 -20.67 -36.37 -7.42
N ARG A 332 -19.42 -35.98 -7.09
CA ARG A 332 -18.87 -35.99 -5.72
C ARG A 332 -17.98 -34.78 -5.45
N VAL A 333 -17.90 -34.40 -4.17
CA VAL A 333 -16.97 -33.41 -3.64
C VAL A 333 -15.90 -34.12 -2.81
N ILE A 334 -14.64 -33.79 -3.02
CA ILE A 334 -13.47 -34.21 -2.24
C ILE A 334 -13.34 -33.25 -1.04
N ASP A 335 -13.34 -33.82 0.16
CA ASP A 335 -13.03 -33.13 1.42
C ASP A 335 -11.54 -33.22 1.76
N ASP A 336 -10.95 -34.41 1.59
CA ASP A 336 -9.51 -34.68 1.65
C ASP A 336 -9.12 -35.53 0.42
N PHE A 337 -8.06 -35.12 -0.28
CA PHE A 337 -7.52 -35.86 -1.42
C PHE A 337 -7.11 -37.29 -1.06
N SER A 338 -6.71 -37.57 0.19
CA SER A 338 -6.38 -38.93 0.63
C SER A 338 -7.57 -39.90 0.52
N ASN A 339 -8.80 -39.39 0.69
CA ASN A 339 -10.06 -40.15 0.59
C ASN A 339 -10.52 -40.39 -0.85
N THR A 340 -9.88 -39.79 -1.86
CA THR A 340 -10.35 -39.85 -3.26
C THR A 340 -10.58 -41.28 -3.76
N GLY A 341 -9.70 -42.22 -3.38
CA GLY A 341 -9.88 -43.64 -3.69
C GLY A 341 -11.21 -44.20 -3.15
N ALA A 342 -11.51 -43.98 -1.88
CA ALA A 342 -12.75 -44.45 -1.25
C ALA A 342 -14.01 -43.76 -1.83
N ILE A 343 -13.92 -42.48 -2.18
CA ILE A 343 -15.00 -41.73 -2.87
C ILE A 343 -15.29 -42.38 -4.23
N LEU A 344 -14.25 -42.70 -5.01
CA LEU A 344 -14.38 -43.38 -6.29
C LEU A 344 -14.88 -44.83 -6.15
N SER A 345 -14.39 -45.60 -5.17
CA SER A 345 -14.88 -46.96 -4.89
C SER A 345 -16.36 -47.00 -4.54
N SER A 346 -16.90 -45.93 -3.91
CA SER A 346 -18.34 -45.83 -3.60
C SER A 346 -19.22 -45.73 -4.85
N LEU A 347 -18.72 -45.13 -5.93
CA LEU A 347 -19.48 -44.81 -7.14
C LEU A 347 -19.73 -46.06 -8.01
N ASN A 348 -20.94 -46.60 -7.87
CA ASN A 348 -21.48 -47.65 -8.72
C ASN A 348 -22.19 -47.06 -9.96
N SER A 349 -22.37 -47.88 -11.01
CA SER A 349 -22.88 -47.41 -12.31
C SER A 349 -24.25 -46.72 -12.23
N ASN A 350 -25.16 -47.21 -11.38
CA ASN A 350 -26.50 -46.64 -11.20
C ASN A 350 -26.45 -45.21 -10.61
N GLU A 351 -25.41 -44.87 -9.85
CA GLU A 351 -25.19 -43.49 -9.39
C GLU A 351 -24.57 -42.60 -10.48
N LEU A 352 -23.65 -43.14 -11.28
CA LEU A 352 -23.06 -42.42 -12.41
C LEU A 352 -24.12 -42.13 -13.49
N ASP A 353 -24.99 -43.09 -13.80
CA ASP A 353 -26.11 -42.94 -14.75
C ASP A 353 -27.11 -41.88 -14.30
N LYS A 354 -27.47 -41.85 -13.00
CA LYS A 354 -28.32 -40.80 -12.41
C LYS A 354 -27.64 -39.44 -12.47
N SER A 355 -26.37 -39.38 -12.08
CA SER A 355 -25.59 -38.14 -12.08
C SER A 355 -25.51 -37.56 -13.49
N GLN A 356 -25.30 -38.39 -14.53
CA GLN A 356 -25.32 -37.96 -15.94
C GLN A 356 -26.62 -37.22 -16.31
N VAL A 357 -27.78 -37.78 -15.94
CA VAL A 357 -29.09 -37.16 -16.22
C VAL A 357 -29.23 -35.85 -15.45
N ASN A 358 -28.80 -35.82 -14.20
CA ASN A 358 -28.82 -34.62 -13.37
C ASN A 358 -27.89 -33.52 -13.92
N CYS A 359 -26.69 -33.87 -14.39
CA CYS A 359 -25.75 -32.95 -15.03
C CYS A 359 -26.36 -32.25 -16.25
N GLN A 360 -26.97 -33.00 -17.17
CA GLN A 360 -27.64 -32.41 -18.34
C GLN A 360 -28.85 -31.57 -17.95
N ASN A 361 -29.61 -31.98 -16.92
CA ASN A 361 -30.76 -31.22 -16.44
C ASN A 361 -30.34 -29.92 -15.73
N PHE A 362 -29.30 -29.96 -14.89
CA PHE A 362 -28.73 -28.77 -14.26
C PHE A 362 -28.21 -27.80 -15.32
N PHE A 363 -27.42 -28.29 -16.28
CA PHE A 363 -26.93 -27.46 -17.38
C PHE A 363 -28.09 -26.78 -18.13
N ARG A 364 -29.10 -27.55 -18.56
CA ARG A 364 -30.23 -27.05 -19.36
C ARG A 364 -31.05 -25.96 -18.67
N HIS A 365 -31.15 -25.97 -17.34
CA HIS A 365 -32.02 -25.04 -16.59
C HIS A 365 -31.25 -23.97 -15.78
N ARG A 366 -29.93 -24.11 -15.60
CA ARG A 366 -29.10 -23.18 -14.81
C ARG A 366 -27.92 -22.57 -15.58
N LEU A 367 -27.40 -23.24 -16.61
CA LEU A 367 -26.15 -22.87 -17.29
C LEU A 367 -26.30 -22.56 -18.79
N ASP A 368 -27.29 -23.13 -19.50
CA ASP A 368 -27.42 -22.96 -20.96
C ASP A 368 -27.47 -21.48 -21.34
N LEU A 369 -26.45 -21.03 -22.07
CA LEU A 369 -26.25 -19.63 -22.42
C LEU A 369 -27.44 -19.02 -23.15
N LYS A 370 -28.22 -19.83 -23.89
CA LYS A 370 -29.45 -19.37 -24.57
C LYS A 370 -30.51 -18.81 -23.61
N LEU A 371 -30.49 -19.22 -22.34
CA LEU A 371 -31.40 -18.71 -21.30
C LEU A 371 -30.78 -17.53 -20.55
N THR A 372 -29.51 -17.64 -20.15
CA THR A 372 -28.85 -16.65 -19.27
C THR A 372 -28.49 -15.34 -19.98
N ILE A 373 -28.27 -15.36 -21.30
CA ILE A 373 -27.89 -14.17 -22.09
C ILE A 373 -29.06 -13.22 -22.39
N GLN A 374 -30.31 -13.64 -22.20
CA GLN A 374 -31.49 -12.86 -22.67
C GLN A 374 -31.56 -11.42 -22.12
N PRO A 375 -31.26 -11.13 -20.83
CA PRO A 375 -31.24 -9.76 -20.32
C PRO A 375 -30.15 -8.88 -20.96
N LEU A 376 -28.99 -9.48 -21.30
CA LEU A 376 -27.90 -8.79 -21.98
C LEU A 376 -28.28 -8.42 -23.42
N LEU A 377 -28.96 -9.32 -24.14
CA LEU A 377 -29.48 -9.02 -25.48
C LEU A 377 -30.46 -7.85 -25.43
N THR A 378 -31.39 -7.85 -24.47
CA THR A 378 -32.33 -6.72 -24.30
C THR A 378 -31.62 -5.39 -24.12
N VAL A 379 -30.52 -5.31 -23.36
CA VAL A 379 -29.74 -4.06 -23.21
C VAL A 379 -28.94 -3.71 -24.47
N ILE A 380 -28.39 -4.69 -25.19
CA ILE A 380 -27.68 -4.44 -26.47
C ILE A 380 -28.67 -3.90 -27.53
N ASP A 381 -29.85 -4.49 -27.64
CA ASP A 381 -30.95 -4.00 -28.48
C ASP A 381 -31.31 -2.55 -28.09
N ASP A 382 -31.51 -2.27 -26.80
CA ASP A 382 -31.91 -0.95 -26.31
C ASP A 382 -30.85 0.13 -26.59
N LEU A 383 -29.56 -0.20 -26.42
CA LEU A 383 -28.44 0.71 -26.71
C LEU A 383 -28.37 1.03 -28.21
N LEU A 384 -28.52 0.02 -29.06
CA LEU A 384 -28.32 0.15 -30.51
C LEU A 384 -29.52 0.77 -31.24
N ASN A 385 -30.74 0.68 -30.67
CA ASN A 385 -31.95 1.26 -31.25
C ASN A 385 -32.22 2.73 -30.85
N ARG A 386 -31.51 3.30 -29.85
CA ARG A 386 -31.80 4.65 -29.29
C ARG A 386 -31.38 5.86 -30.15
N LYS A 387 -31.05 5.69 -31.44
CA LYS A 387 -30.44 6.74 -32.30
C LYS A 387 -31.34 7.92 -32.71
N GLU A 388 -32.61 8.01 -32.28
CA GLU A 388 -33.53 9.11 -32.70
C GLU A 388 -33.81 10.21 -31.64
N LEU A 389 -33.39 10.05 -30.38
CA LEU A 389 -33.84 10.92 -29.26
C LEU A 389 -32.95 12.13 -28.93
N PHE A 390 -32.34 12.78 -29.93
CA PHE A 390 -31.70 14.10 -29.78
C PHE A 390 -31.99 15.03 -30.97
N GLN A 391 -33.15 15.70 -30.94
CA GLN A 391 -33.39 16.95 -31.69
C GLN A 391 -33.49 18.14 -30.73
N SER A 392 -33.06 19.31 -31.19
CA SER A 392 -32.74 20.46 -30.34
C SER A 392 -33.95 21.26 -29.86
N PRO A 393 -34.06 21.59 -28.55
CA PRO A 393 -35.06 22.50 -28.03
C PRO A 393 -34.62 23.95 -28.23
N ASN A 394 -35.24 24.68 -29.15
CA ASN A 394 -34.97 26.11 -29.37
C ASN A 394 -36.25 26.93 -29.58
N SER A 395 -37.00 27.19 -28.51
CA SER A 395 -38.08 28.19 -28.49
C SER A 395 -38.45 28.66 -27.08
N GLN A 396 -38.66 29.97 -26.98
CA GLN A 396 -38.92 30.78 -25.77
C GLN A 396 -40.19 30.42 -24.99
N SER A 397 -40.22 30.79 -23.70
CA SER A 397 -41.26 31.72 -23.19
C SER A 397 -40.78 32.46 -21.92
N LYS A 398 -41.40 33.59 -21.58
CA LYS A 398 -41.13 34.39 -20.37
C LYS A 398 -42.33 34.37 -19.43
N ALA A 399 -42.11 34.17 -18.13
CA ALA A 399 -42.85 34.68 -16.96
C ALA A 399 -42.23 34.02 -15.70
N GLU A 400 -42.25 34.55 -14.47
CA GLU A 400 -42.91 35.74 -13.90
C GLU A 400 -41.90 36.60 -13.10
N GLN A 401 -42.24 37.87 -12.83
CA GLN A 401 -41.61 38.68 -11.78
C GLN A 401 -42.68 39.06 -10.76
N ASN A 402 -42.38 38.88 -9.48
CA ASN A 402 -42.90 39.55 -8.27
C ASN A 402 -42.82 38.58 -7.07
N ALA A 403 -42.54 38.99 -5.84
CA ALA A 403 -41.91 40.22 -5.34
C ALA A 403 -41.60 40.02 -3.85
N PHE A 404 -40.54 40.63 -3.32
CA PHE A 404 -40.53 41.11 -1.94
C PHE A 404 -39.55 42.28 -1.79
N SER A 405 -39.99 43.33 -1.09
CA SER A 405 -39.18 44.51 -0.79
C SER A 405 -39.23 44.82 0.70
N THR A 406 -38.15 44.56 1.40
CA THR A 406 -37.91 44.99 2.78
C THR A 406 -36.50 45.52 2.88
N SER A 407 -36.34 46.77 3.32
CA SER A 407 -35.04 47.40 3.51
C SER A 407 -34.22 46.64 4.57
N PRO A 408 -33.02 46.12 4.26
CA PRO A 408 -32.21 45.41 5.24
C PRO A 408 -31.71 46.36 6.32
N THR A 409 -32.00 46.04 7.58
CA THR A 409 -31.34 46.65 8.73
C THR A 409 -29.87 46.29 8.72
N GLN A 410 -28.99 47.29 8.73
CA GLN A 410 -27.55 47.09 8.74
C GLN A 410 -27.03 46.83 10.16
N THR A 411 -26.05 45.95 10.27
CA THR A 411 -25.25 45.69 11.47
C THR A 411 -23.78 45.98 11.19
N SER A 412 -23.02 46.41 12.19
CA SER A 412 -21.56 46.54 12.07
C SER A 412 -20.86 45.29 12.58
N GLY A 413 -19.69 44.98 12.01
CA GLY A 413 -18.84 43.89 12.47
C GLY A 413 -17.36 44.22 12.36
N PHE A 414 -16.53 43.36 12.93
CA PHE A 414 -15.07 43.56 12.95
C PHE A 414 -14.31 42.31 12.49
N ILE A 415 -13.27 42.52 11.68
CA ILE A 415 -12.22 41.54 11.40
C ILE A 415 -10.91 42.12 11.95
N GLY A 416 -10.42 41.55 13.06
CA GLY A 416 -9.33 42.14 13.84
C GLY A 416 -9.69 43.57 14.29
N SER A 417 -8.91 44.55 13.85
CA SER A 417 -9.13 45.98 14.12
C SER A 417 -9.99 46.73 13.09
N HIS A 418 -10.40 46.08 11.99
CA HIS A 418 -11.07 46.76 10.87
C HIS A 418 -12.59 46.57 10.93
N SER A 419 -13.32 47.68 10.76
CA SER A 419 -14.77 47.71 10.73
C SER A 419 -15.31 47.34 9.35
N ILE A 420 -16.29 46.45 9.31
CA ILE A 420 -17.04 46.05 8.12
C ILE A 420 -18.55 46.22 8.36
N LYS A 421 -19.32 46.33 7.28
CA LYS A 421 -20.79 46.34 7.31
C LYS A 421 -21.30 44.91 7.06
N LEU A 422 -22.33 44.48 7.78
CA LEU A 422 -22.93 43.15 7.66
C LEU A 422 -24.44 43.23 7.51
N HIS A 423 -25.00 42.44 6.58
CA HIS A 423 -26.43 42.20 6.48
C HIS A 423 -26.93 41.47 7.75
N ALA A 424 -28.09 41.85 8.30
CA ALA A 424 -28.58 41.35 9.60
C ALA A 424 -28.66 39.82 9.68
N GLU A 425 -29.07 39.15 8.59
CA GLU A 425 -29.19 37.68 8.55
C GLU A 425 -27.83 36.94 8.57
N THR A 426 -26.70 37.64 8.48
CA THR A 426 -25.36 37.04 8.65
C THR A 426 -25.26 36.31 9.99
N VAL A 427 -25.77 36.93 11.07
CA VAL A 427 -25.78 36.36 12.43
C VAL A 427 -26.84 35.25 12.61
N ARG A 428 -27.79 35.13 11.67
CA ARG A 428 -28.74 34.01 11.61
C ARG A 428 -28.12 32.77 10.96
N TYR A 429 -27.34 32.94 9.89
CA TYR A 429 -26.76 31.82 9.15
C TYR A 429 -25.39 31.38 9.66
N ALA A 430 -24.51 32.30 10.04
CA ALA A 430 -23.13 32.01 10.43
C ALA A 430 -22.91 32.12 11.94
N LYS A 431 -22.82 30.97 12.62
CA LYS A 431 -22.64 30.84 14.07
C LYS A 431 -21.39 31.56 14.61
N ALA A 432 -20.33 31.69 13.79
CA ALA A 432 -19.07 32.33 14.18
C ALA A 432 -19.17 33.84 14.45
N TRP A 433 -20.17 34.51 13.88
CA TRP A 433 -20.38 35.95 14.07
C TRP A 433 -21.15 36.22 15.37
N ASN A 434 -20.43 36.16 16.49
CA ASN A 434 -20.99 36.32 17.83
C ASN A 434 -21.36 37.78 18.12
N SER A 435 -22.61 38.01 18.55
CA SER A 435 -23.10 39.32 19.00
C SER A 435 -22.74 39.56 20.47
N SER A 436 -21.80 40.46 20.73
CA SER A 436 -21.26 40.76 22.07
C SER A 436 -22.17 41.64 22.94
N GLY A 437 -23.46 41.30 23.02
CA GLY A 437 -24.46 42.02 23.82
C GLY A 437 -24.94 43.36 23.25
N GLY A 438 -24.50 43.72 22.04
CA GLY A 438 -24.86 44.95 21.33
C GLY A 438 -25.02 44.74 19.82
N ALA A 439 -25.24 45.83 19.07
CA ALA A 439 -25.46 45.83 17.62
C ALA A 439 -24.19 45.61 16.77
N THR A 440 -23.23 44.85 17.31
CA THR A 440 -21.90 44.58 16.75
C THR A 440 -21.60 43.09 16.82
N ALA A 441 -21.18 42.49 15.70
CA ALA A 441 -20.77 41.10 15.62
C ALA A 441 -19.26 40.95 15.35
N ALA A 442 -18.62 39.92 15.90
CA ALA A 442 -17.22 39.59 15.63
C ALA A 442 -17.07 38.09 15.38
N LEU A 443 -16.07 37.72 14.58
CA LEU A 443 -15.63 36.33 14.41
C LEU A 443 -15.12 35.75 15.74
N ASP A 444 -15.21 34.43 15.89
CA ASP A 444 -14.52 33.67 16.93
C ASP A 444 -13.02 33.47 16.62
N ASP A 445 -12.27 33.02 17.63
CA ASP A 445 -10.81 32.89 17.56
C ASP A 445 -10.34 31.83 16.54
N ASP A 446 -11.14 30.78 16.32
CA ASP A 446 -10.86 29.72 15.34
C ASP A 446 -10.98 30.26 13.91
N GLN A 447 -12.09 30.95 13.58
CA GLN A 447 -12.26 31.59 12.27
C GLN A 447 -11.30 32.76 12.06
N MET A 448 -10.94 33.51 13.12
CA MET A 448 -9.89 34.54 13.05
C MET A 448 -8.52 33.94 12.71
N SER A 449 -8.22 32.75 13.25
CA SER A 449 -6.98 32.02 12.95
C SER A 449 -6.94 31.52 11.50
N LEU A 450 -8.05 30.96 10.99
CA LEU A 450 -8.20 30.56 9.58
C LEU A 450 -8.06 31.76 8.62
N VAL A 451 -8.72 32.89 8.94
CA VAL A 451 -8.61 34.14 8.17
C VAL A 451 -7.17 34.68 8.16
N LYS A 452 -6.41 34.50 9.24
CA LYS A 452 -4.99 34.87 9.28
C LYS A 452 -4.13 33.96 8.40
N VAL A 453 -4.32 32.64 8.45
CA VAL A 453 -3.61 31.69 7.56
C VAL A 453 -3.87 32.01 6.09
N PHE A 454 -5.12 32.34 5.74
CA PHE A 454 -5.50 32.80 4.42
C PHE A 454 -4.79 34.12 4.03
N GLN A 455 -4.71 35.10 4.93
CA GLN A 455 -3.98 36.35 4.68
C GLN A 455 -2.48 36.13 4.46
N ASP A 456 -1.84 35.31 5.30
CA ASP A 456 -0.42 34.97 5.20
C ASP A 456 -0.12 34.29 3.85
N LEU A 457 -0.98 33.33 3.42
CA LEU A 457 -0.90 32.67 2.12
C LEU A 457 -1.06 33.66 0.95
N CYS A 458 -2.06 34.55 1.00
CA CYS A 458 -2.28 35.58 -0.01
C CYS A 458 -1.13 36.60 -0.07
N SER A 459 -0.42 36.84 1.05
CA SER A 459 0.68 37.80 1.15
C SER A 459 1.92 37.41 0.35
N GLU A 460 2.07 36.15 -0.06
CA GLU A 460 3.17 35.70 -0.92
C GLU A 460 3.07 36.23 -2.36
N TYR A 461 1.87 36.68 -2.76
CA TYR A 461 1.51 37.16 -4.09
C TYR A 461 1.39 38.69 -4.13
N GLU A 462 1.37 39.28 -5.34
CA GLU A 462 1.21 40.74 -5.52
C GLU A 462 -0.21 41.15 -5.91
N GLN A 463 -0.90 40.30 -6.68
CA GLN A 463 -2.30 40.44 -7.11
C GLN A 463 -2.95 39.04 -7.15
N PRO A 464 -3.21 38.40 -6.00
CA PRO A 464 -3.74 37.03 -5.96
C PRO A 464 -5.16 36.95 -6.53
N PHE A 465 -5.38 36.03 -7.47
CA PHE A 465 -6.71 35.63 -7.92
C PHE A 465 -7.16 34.35 -7.22
N ILE A 466 -8.35 34.37 -6.62
CA ILE A 466 -8.80 33.32 -5.69
C ILE A 466 -10.13 32.69 -6.12
N ILE A 467 -10.26 31.40 -5.91
CA ILE A 467 -11.52 30.66 -6.06
C ILE A 467 -11.93 30.16 -4.68
N ASP A 468 -13.11 30.56 -4.21
CA ASP A 468 -13.65 30.28 -2.87
C ASP A 468 -14.89 29.40 -3.01
N VAL A 469 -14.83 28.15 -2.56
CA VAL A 469 -15.87 27.12 -2.78
C VAL A 469 -16.46 26.68 -1.45
N GLY A 470 -17.74 26.96 -1.25
CA GLY A 470 -18.37 26.93 0.07
C GLY A 470 -18.34 28.29 0.78
N ALA A 471 -18.33 29.39 0.01
CA ALA A 471 -18.08 30.75 0.49
C ALA A 471 -19.07 31.23 1.59
N HIS A 472 -20.24 30.58 1.73
CA HIS A 472 -21.24 30.84 2.76
C HIS A 472 -21.62 32.33 2.82
N VAL A 473 -21.61 32.97 4.00
CA VAL A 473 -21.87 34.41 4.15
C VAL A 473 -20.72 35.32 3.71
N GLY A 474 -19.60 34.77 3.24
CA GLY A 474 -18.48 35.50 2.64
C GLY A 474 -17.32 35.83 3.57
N THR A 475 -16.94 34.94 4.50
CA THR A 475 -15.86 35.21 5.48
C THR A 475 -14.55 35.61 4.79
N PHE A 476 -14.07 34.84 3.81
CA PHE A 476 -12.88 35.20 3.04
C PHE A 476 -13.13 36.42 2.14
N ALA A 477 -14.30 36.51 1.50
CA ALA A 477 -14.67 37.64 0.66
C ALA A 477 -14.66 39.00 1.41
N LEU A 478 -15.04 39.00 2.69
CA LEU A 478 -14.98 40.15 3.59
C LEU A 478 -13.57 40.41 4.14
N ALA A 479 -12.77 39.37 4.37
CA ALA A 479 -11.36 39.52 4.74
C ALA A 479 -10.52 40.24 3.65
N VAL A 480 -10.99 40.27 2.40
CA VAL A 480 -10.42 41.06 1.30
C VAL A 480 -10.47 42.59 1.54
N SER A 481 -11.24 43.07 2.53
CA SER A 481 -11.11 44.44 3.04
C SER A 481 -9.70 44.79 3.57
N LEU A 482 -8.91 43.76 3.93
CA LEU A 482 -7.56 43.88 4.47
C LEU A 482 -6.45 43.75 3.40
N GLN A 483 -6.80 43.37 2.16
CA GLN A 483 -5.86 43.23 1.04
C GLN A 483 -6.43 43.88 -0.23
N PRO A 484 -5.97 45.08 -0.64
CA PRO A 484 -6.56 45.84 -1.76
C PRO A 484 -6.52 45.14 -3.13
N ASN A 485 -5.49 44.32 -3.38
CA ASN A 485 -5.20 43.77 -4.71
C ASN A 485 -5.82 42.39 -5.00
N LEU A 486 -6.51 41.78 -4.03
CA LEU A 486 -7.07 40.44 -4.14
C LEU A 486 -8.42 40.49 -4.86
N CYS A 487 -8.61 39.63 -5.85
CA CYS A 487 -9.86 39.44 -6.60
C CYS A 487 -10.23 37.94 -6.64
N GLY A 488 -11.50 37.60 -6.88
CA GLY A 488 -11.87 36.19 -6.93
C GLY A 488 -13.29 35.83 -7.41
N CYS A 489 -13.57 34.53 -7.34
CA CYS A 489 -14.85 33.91 -7.65
C CYS A 489 -15.34 33.10 -6.44
N ALA A 490 -16.53 33.41 -5.94
CA ALA A 490 -17.14 32.77 -4.79
C ALA A 490 -18.32 31.87 -5.23
N PHE A 491 -18.37 30.65 -4.70
CA PHE A 491 -19.38 29.65 -5.02
C PHE A 491 -20.17 29.25 -3.76
N GLU A 492 -21.48 29.49 -3.77
CA GLU A 492 -22.40 29.20 -2.67
C GLU A 492 -23.73 28.66 -3.24
N PRO A 493 -24.10 27.38 -3.00
CA PRO A 493 -25.28 26.77 -3.61
C PRO A 493 -26.64 27.24 -3.05
N LEU A 494 -26.74 27.60 -1.77
CA LEU A 494 -28.01 27.96 -1.11
C LEU A 494 -28.46 29.35 -1.55
N ALA A 495 -29.67 29.46 -2.12
CA ALA A 495 -30.21 30.73 -2.62
C ALA A 495 -30.16 31.85 -1.56
N SER A 496 -30.71 31.58 -0.37
CA SER A 496 -30.81 32.58 0.70
C SER A 496 -29.47 32.93 1.36
N VAL A 497 -28.46 32.07 1.26
CA VAL A 497 -27.10 32.38 1.76
C VAL A 497 -26.31 33.14 0.70
N CYS A 498 -26.45 32.75 -0.58
CA CYS A 498 -25.87 33.42 -1.73
C CYS A 498 -26.40 34.86 -1.91
N GLU A 499 -27.64 35.14 -1.50
CA GLU A 499 -28.17 36.52 -1.39
C GLU A 499 -27.46 37.31 -0.28
N VAL A 500 -27.33 36.77 0.92
CA VAL A 500 -26.59 37.40 2.04
C VAL A 500 -25.12 37.64 1.69
N LEU A 501 -24.48 36.71 0.97
CA LEU A 501 -23.12 36.86 0.44
C LEU A 501 -23.00 38.08 -0.49
N ARG A 502 -23.92 38.22 -1.45
CA ARG A 502 -23.94 39.38 -2.37
C ARG A 502 -24.18 40.69 -1.63
N GLU A 503 -25.09 40.72 -0.67
CA GLU A 503 -25.32 41.91 0.15
C GLU A 503 -24.11 42.25 1.03
N ASN A 504 -23.44 41.27 1.64
CA ASN A 504 -22.22 41.50 2.41
C ASN A 504 -21.08 42.04 1.54
N ILE A 505 -20.93 41.56 0.30
CA ILE A 505 -19.96 42.09 -0.68
C ILE A 505 -20.31 43.55 -1.07
N ALA A 506 -21.58 43.84 -1.38
CA ALA A 506 -22.02 45.18 -1.78
C ALA A 506 -22.00 46.20 -0.62
N LEU A 507 -22.34 45.78 0.59
CA LEU A 507 -22.28 46.62 1.79
C LEU A 507 -20.84 47.08 2.12
N ASN A 508 -19.81 46.47 1.53
CA ASN A 508 -18.40 46.83 1.72
C ASN A 508 -17.71 47.31 0.42
N ASP A 509 -18.49 47.65 -0.61
CA ASP A 509 -18.01 48.20 -1.89
C ASP A 509 -17.08 47.23 -2.65
N LEU A 510 -17.34 45.91 -2.55
CA LEU A 510 -16.47 44.83 -3.04
C LEU A 510 -16.92 44.17 -4.35
N GLU A 511 -18.02 44.59 -4.97
CA GLU A 511 -18.61 43.96 -6.16
C GLU A 511 -17.65 43.94 -7.36
N ASN A 512 -16.78 44.94 -7.46
CA ASN A 512 -15.77 45.03 -8.51
C ASN A 512 -14.59 44.06 -8.33
N ARG A 513 -14.54 43.30 -7.22
CA ARG A 513 -13.46 42.35 -6.89
C ARG A 513 -13.94 40.89 -6.81
N TRP A 514 -15.25 40.64 -6.71
CA TRP A 514 -15.82 39.30 -6.51
C TRP A 514 -16.95 38.95 -7.47
N SER A 515 -16.81 37.83 -8.20
CA SER A 515 -17.89 37.20 -8.96
C SER A 515 -18.60 36.13 -8.11
N VAL A 516 -19.91 36.23 -7.90
CA VAL A 516 -20.67 35.35 -6.99
C VAL A 516 -21.62 34.41 -7.74
N PHE A 517 -21.28 33.12 -7.75
CA PHE A 517 -22.01 32.06 -8.45
C PHE A 517 -22.89 31.26 -7.49
N GLN A 518 -24.21 31.21 -7.78
CA GLN A 518 -25.14 30.35 -7.04
C GLN A 518 -25.10 28.91 -7.58
N LYS A 519 -24.01 28.18 -7.32
CA LYS A 519 -23.80 26.81 -7.77
C LYS A 519 -22.97 26.03 -6.76
N ALA A 520 -23.28 24.74 -6.61
CA ALA A 520 -22.33 23.78 -6.04
C ALA A 520 -21.29 23.41 -7.11
N LEU A 521 -20.10 23.01 -6.67
CA LEU A 521 -19.09 22.43 -7.56
C LEU A 521 -18.93 20.93 -7.29
N SER A 522 -18.61 20.17 -8.34
CA SER A 522 -18.37 18.72 -8.26
C SER A 522 -17.67 18.23 -9.52
N ASN A 523 -17.45 16.92 -9.66
CA ASN A 523 -16.83 16.31 -10.83
C ASN A 523 -17.79 16.15 -12.04
N TYR A 524 -19.00 16.70 -11.97
CA TYR A 524 -20.00 16.69 -13.04
C TYR A 524 -20.91 17.93 -12.99
N PRO A 525 -21.45 18.38 -14.13
CA PRO A 525 -22.54 19.36 -14.17
C PRO A 525 -23.93 18.71 -13.97
N GLY A 526 -24.92 19.51 -13.59
CA GLY A 526 -26.33 19.11 -13.58
C GLY A 526 -27.15 19.75 -12.46
N ARG A 527 -28.12 19.00 -11.93
CA ARG A 527 -28.85 19.34 -10.69
C ARG A 527 -28.74 18.22 -9.67
N ARG A 528 -28.69 18.59 -8.38
CA ARG A 528 -28.69 17.66 -7.25
C ARG A 528 -29.59 18.18 -6.14
N VAL A 529 -29.96 17.28 -5.24
CA VAL A 529 -30.58 17.63 -3.96
C VAL A 529 -29.47 17.97 -2.98
N LEU A 530 -29.55 19.15 -2.38
CA LEU A 530 -28.77 19.57 -1.23
C LEU A 530 -29.62 19.36 0.03
N LYS A 531 -29.07 18.66 1.02
CA LYS A 531 -29.72 18.39 2.31
C LYS A 531 -29.29 19.46 3.29
N VAL A 532 -30.23 20.32 3.67
CA VAL A 532 -29.98 21.50 4.51
C VAL A 532 -30.57 21.24 5.90
N PRO A 533 -29.80 21.36 6.99
CA PRO A 533 -30.36 21.21 8.34
C PRO A 533 -31.55 22.16 8.58
N ARG A 534 -32.57 21.69 9.31
CA ARG A 534 -33.78 22.52 9.59
C ARG A 534 -33.53 23.70 10.53
N GLN A 535 -32.35 23.80 11.15
CA GLN A 535 -31.95 24.95 11.95
C GLN A 535 -31.08 25.87 11.10
N ASP A 536 -31.53 27.10 10.80
CA ASP A 536 -30.82 28.02 9.90
C ASP A 536 -29.37 28.31 10.31
N LYS A 537 -29.10 28.28 11.63
CA LYS A 537 -27.76 28.40 12.25
C LYS A 537 -26.79 27.25 11.95
N GLN A 538 -27.24 26.25 11.20
CA GLN A 538 -26.48 25.10 10.71
C GLN A 538 -26.48 25.04 9.16
N SER A 539 -26.85 26.13 8.48
CA SER A 539 -26.87 26.21 7.00
C SER A 539 -25.53 25.86 6.33
N GLY A 540 -24.39 26.21 6.95
CA GLY A 540 -23.05 25.84 6.48
C GLY A 540 -22.71 24.35 6.63
N LEU A 541 -23.62 23.53 7.15
CA LEU A 541 -23.50 22.06 7.27
C LEU A 541 -24.41 21.34 6.25
N ALA A 542 -24.79 22.04 5.18
CA ALA A 542 -25.60 21.50 4.09
C ALA A 542 -24.75 20.70 3.11
N CYS A 543 -25.21 19.50 2.74
CA CYS A 543 -24.40 18.54 1.97
C CYS A 543 -25.17 17.88 0.81
N ILE A 544 -24.44 17.39 -0.19
CA ILE A 544 -25.00 16.56 -1.28
C ILE A 544 -24.98 15.06 -0.91
N GLY A 545 -24.13 14.66 0.05
CA GLY A 545 -23.90 13.27 0.45
C GLY A 545 -24.95 12.68 1.40
N GLN A 546 -24.57 11.65 2.16
CA GLN A 546 -25.37 11.06 3.23
C GLN A 546 -25.25 11.91 4.50
N THR A 547 -26.32 12.58 4.92
CA THR A 547 -26.28 13.46 6.10
C THR A 547 -26.52 12.70 7.40
N ASN A 548 -25.77 13.05 8.44
CA ASN A 548 -25.94 12.51 9.80
C ASN A 548 -27.05 13.23 10.61
N TYR A 549 -27.70 14.25 10.05
CA TYR A 549 -28.77 14.99 10.74
C TYR A 549 -30.12 14.29 10.61
N ALA A 550 -30.78 14.07 11.75
CA ALA A 550 -32.12 13.45 11.80
C ALA A 550 -33.24 14.32 11.20
N GLU A 551 -33.03 15.64 11.06
CA GLU A 551 -34.00 16.57 10.48
C GLU A 551 -33.34 17.57 9.50
N TYR A 552 -33.66 17.40 8.22
CA TYR A 552 -33.26 18.31 7.13
C TYR A 552 -34.46 18.72 6.26
N LYS A 553 -34.21 19.68 5.36
CA LYS A 553 -35.01 19.97 4.17
C LYS A 553 -34.18 19.63 2.93
N GLU A 554 -34.85 19.33 1.82
CA GLU A 554 -34.23 19.03 0.53
C GLU A 554 -34.46 20.20 -0.42
N GLU A 555 -33.39 20.76 -0.99
CA GLU A 555 -33.45 21.85 -1.97
C GLU A 555 -32.69 21.46 -3.24
N TYR A 556 -33.26 21.75 -4.42
CA TYR A 556 -32.60 21.48 -5.69
C TYR A 556 -31.62 22.61 -6.05
N VAL A 557 -30.34 22.26 -6.16
CA VAL A 557 -29.26 23.18 -6.53
C VAL A 557 -28.64 22.79 -7.87
N ASP A 558 -28.19 23.80 -8.61
CA ASP A 558 -27.37 23.61 -9.80
C ASP A 558 -25.94 23.20 -9.39
N VAL A 559 -25.36 22.23 -10.10
CA VAL A 559 -23.98 21.75 -9.93
C VAL A 559 -23.21 21.97 -11.23
N ALA A 560 -21.92 22.32 -11.13
CA ALA A 560 -21.00 22.44 -12.27
C ALA A 560 -19.62 21.86 -11.93
N ARG A 561 -18.80 21.57 -12.95
CA ARG A 561 -17.34 21.48 -12.74
C ARG A 561 -16.77 22.89 -12.61
N LEU A 562 -15.67 23.04 -11.87
CA LEU A 562 -14.94 24.31 -11.85
C LEU A 562 -14.36 24.62 -13.24
N ASP A 563 -13.83 23.59 -13.92
CA ASP A 563 -13.27 23.71 -15.27
C ASP A 563 -14.29 24.25 -16.28
N ASP A 564 -15.56 23.81 -16.22
CA ASP A 564 -16.63 24.28 -17.10
C ASP A 564 -16.92 25.78 -16.88
N VAL A 565 -16.83 26.27 -15.64
CA VAL A 565 -17.10 27.68 -15.28
C VAL A 565 -15.89 28.55 -15.61
N ILE A 566 -14.70 28.19 -15.14
CA ILE A 566 -13.46 28.96 -15.30
C ILE A 566 -12.98 28.93 -16.75
N GLY A 567 -13.12 27.82 -17.47
CA GLY A 567 -12.78 27.70 -18.89
C GLY A 567 -13.63 28.59 -19.81
N SER A 568 -14.83 29.00 -19.36
CA SER A 568 -15.68 29.97 -20.07
C SER A 568 -15.26 31.44 -19.87
N ALA A 569 -14.37 31.71 -18.92
CA ALA A 569 -13.99 33.06 -18.49
C ALA A 569 -12.52 33.39 -18.84
N ALA A 570 -12.26 34.64 -19.23
CA ALA A 570 -10.91 35.12 -19.57
C ALA A 570 -10.07 35.45 -18.31
N ILE A 571 -9.91 34.47 -17.40
CA ILE A 571 -9.22 34.64 -16.11
C ILE A 571 -7.69 34.51 -16.29
N PRO A 572 -6.90 35.52 -15.87
CA PRO A 572 -5.46 35.59 -16.17
C PRO A 572 -4.62 34.61 -15.35
N SER A 573 -4.93 34.44 -14.06
CA SER A 573 -4.31 33.48 -13.15
C SER A 573 -5.37 32.86 -12.23
N VAL A 574 -5.06 31.72 -11.63
CA VAL A 574 -5.73 31.20 -10.44
C VAL A 574 -4.60 30.88 -9.47
N ASP A 575 -4.53 31.61 -8.36
CA ASP A 575 -3.37 31.55 -7.47
C ASP A 575 -3.62 30.78 -6.18
N ILE A 576 -4.87 30.78 -5.70
CA ILE A 576 -5.34 30.03 -4.53
C ILE A 576 -6.72 29.45 -4.83
N ILE A 577 -6.97 28.20 -4.42
CA ILE A 577 -8.33 27.64 -4.32
C ILE A 577 -8.60 27.32 -2.84
N SER A 578 -9.69 27.85 -2.29
CA SER A 578 -10.22 27.48 -0.99
C SER A 578 -11.42 26.52 -1.16
N LEU A 579 -11.42 25.43 -0.39
CA LEU A 579 -12.46 24.40 -0.41
C LEU A 579 -12.97 24.13 1.02
N ASP A 580 -14.24 24.44 1.28
CA ASP A 580 -14.97 24.01 2.48
C ASP A 580 -16.40 23.60 2.10
N THR A 581 -16.57 22.34 1.66
CA THR A 581 -17.79 21.90 0.96
C THR A 581 -18.55 20.80 1.70
N GLY A 582 -18.29 20.63 2.99
CA GLY A 582 -18.96 19.63 3.81
C GLY A 582 -18.66 18.20 3.40
N GLY A 583 -17.45 17.90 2.90
CA GLY A 583 -16.97 16.54 2.60
C GLY A 583 -16.87 16.19 1.12
N SER A 584 -17.18 17.12 0.22
CA SER A 584 -17.15 16.89 -1.23
C SER A 584 -15.88 17.39 -1.93
N GLU A 585 -14.85 17.76 -1.16
CA GLU A 585 -13.67 18.51 -1.62
C GLU A 585 -12.92 17.74 -2.72
N LEU A 586 -12.80 16.42 -2.59
CA LEU A 586 -12.20 15.54 -3.60
C LEU A 586 -12.95 15.59 -4.94
N PHE A 587 -14.28 15.67 -4.94
CA PHE A 587 -15.06 15.80 -6.18
C PHE A 587 -14.90 17.18 -6.81
N VAL A 588 -14.74 18.24 -6.01
CA VAL A 588 -14.41 19.58 -6.53
C VAL A 588 -13.03 19.58 -7.17
N LEU A 589 -12.02 18.98 -6.53
CA LEU A 589 -10.67 18.85 -7.09
C LEU A 589 -10.65 18.07 -8.41
N ILE A 590 -11.41 16.98 -8.52
CA ILE A 590 -11.58 16.23 -9.78
C ILE A 590 -12.32 17.08 -10.83
N GLY A 591 -13.31 17.88 -10.41
CA GLY A 591 -14.00 18.87 -11.25
C GLY A 591 -13.19 20.14 -11.56
N ALA A 592 -11.96 20.23 -11.06
CA ALA A 592 -11.03 21.36 -11.23
C ALA A 592 -9.70 20.91 -11.85
N ALA A 593 -9.60 19.69 -12.37
CA ALA A 593 -8.35 19.08 -12.78
C ALA A 593 -7.65 19.85 -13.91
N GLU A 594 -8.40 20.41 -14.86
CA GLU A 594 -7.83 21.22 -15.94
C GLU A 594 -7.28 22.56 -15.40
N THR A 595 -8.06 23.21 -14.52
CA THR A 595 -7.71 24.46 -13.83
C THR A 595 -6.46 24.28 -12.96
N ILE A 596 -6.42 23.20 -12.18
CA ILE A 596 -5.31 22.89 -11.27
C ILE A 596 -4.04 22.55 -12.06
N ASN A 597 -4.12 21.71 -13.10
CA ASN A 597 -2.96 21.38 -13.92
C ASN A 597 -2.40 22.61 -14.68
N LYS A 598 -3.30 23.49 -15.16
CA LYS A 598 -2.94 24.70 -15.92
C LYS A 598 -2.26 25.77 -15.06
N TYR A 599 -2.86 26.12 -13.91
CA TYR A 599 -2.42 27.28 -13.10
C TYR A 599 -1.55 26.87 -11.90
N LYS A 600 -1.71 25.65 -11.39
CA LYS A 600 -1.02 25.11 -10.20
C LYS A 600 -1.19 26.02 -8.96
N PRO A 601 -2.43 26.38 -8.58
CA PRO A 601 -2.72 27.22 -7.41
C PRO A 601 -2.31 26.55 -6.10
N ASP A 602 -2.17 27.32 -5.02
CA ASP A 602 -2.04 26.75 -3.68
C ASP A 602 -3.45 26.36 -3.20
N LEU A 603 -3.61 25.21 -2.55
CA LEU A 603 -4.93 24.71 -2.16
C LEU A 603 -5.08 24.81 -0.64
N LEU A 604 -6.07 25.57 -0.19
CA LEU A 604 -6.49 25.66 1.21
C LEU A 604 -7.75 24.81 1.38
N ILE A 605 -7.66 23.69 2.10
CA ILE A 605 -8.74 22.70 2.16
C ILE A 605 -9.16 22.48 3.62
N SER A 606 -10.45 22.71 3.89
CA SER A 606 -11.13 22.30 5.12
C SER A 606 -11.38 20.79 5.07
N VAL A 607 -11.00 20.05 6.11
CA VAL A 607 -11.06 18.58 6.12
C VAL A 607 -11.58 18.06 7.46
N ASN A 608 -12.84 17.61 7.46
CA ASN A 608 -13.48 17.01 8.63
C ASN A 608 -13.84 15.54 8.35
N TRP A 609 -13.39 14.64 9.23
CA TRP A 609 -13.61 13.18 9.12
C TRP A 609 -15.09 12.78 9.05
N SER A 610 -15.96 13.46 9.82
CA SER A 610 -17.41 13.20 9.83
C SER A 610 -18.12 13.71 8.58
N ASN A 611 -17.45 14.55 7.79
CA ASN A 611 -17.91 15.06 6.50
C ASN A 611 -17.44 14.19 5.33
N LEU A 612 -16.18 13.75 5.30
CA LEU A 612 -15.69 12.82 4.27
C LEU A 612 -16.47 11.49 4.26
N ASN A 613 -16.81 10.96 5.45
CA ASN A 613 -17.64 9.77 5.60
C ASN A 613 -19.03 9.90 4.95
N GLN A 614 -19.55 11.11 4.69
CA GLN A 614 -20.84 11.32 4.01
C GLN A 614 -20.82 10.91 2.52
N PHE A 615 -19.63 10.64 1.98
CA PHE A 615 -19.39 10.19 0.62
C PHE A 615 -18.57 8.87 0.58
N ASP A 616 -18.52 8.14 1.70
CA ASP A 616 -17.69 6.94 1.89
C ASP A 616 -16.18 7.19 1.66
N LEU A 617 -15.71 8.43 1.87
CA LEU A 617 -14.31 8.84 1.73
C LEU A 617 -13.58 8.91 3.08
N TYR A 618 -12.28 8.66 3.04
CA TYR A 618 -11.34 8.85 4.15
C TYR A 618 -10.32 9.95 3.80
N LEU A 619 -9.63 10.51 4.81
CA LEU A 619 -8.56 11.51 4.60
C LEU A 619 -7.54 11.06 3.54
N ASN A 620 -7.16 9.78 3.56
CA ASN A 620 -6.22 9.21 2.59
C ASN A 620 -6.71 9.39 1.15
N ASN A 621 -8.00 9.26 0.84
CA ASN A 621 -8.48 9.44 -0.54
C ASN A 621 -8.27 10.87 -1.07
N LEU A 622 -8.25 11.86 -0.19
CA LEU A 622 -7.92 13.25 -0.51
C LEU A 622 -6.40 13.44 -0.66
N SER A 623 -5.61 12.93 0.31
CA SER A 623 -4.14 13.00 0.27
C SER A 623 -3.54 12.25 -0.92
N ASP A 624 -3.94 11.00 -1.15
CA ASP A 624 -3.48 10.13 -2.24
C ASP A 624 -3.77 10.77 -3.61
N TYR A 625 -4.93 11.42 -3.78
CA TYR A 625 -5.26 12.16 -5.01
C TYR A 625 -4.35 13.38 -5.19
N LEU A 626 -4.12 14.14 -4.12
CA LEU A 626 -3.27 15.33 -4.17
C LEU A 626 -1.80 14.98 -4.43
N GLU A 627 -1.25 13.96 -3.77
CA GLU A 627 0.08 13.44 -4.07
C GLU A 627 0.19 12.93 -5.51
N LEU A 628 -0.83 12.22 -6.01
CA LEU A 628 -0.91 11.77 -7.41
C LEU A 628 -0.87 12.94 -8.42
N ILE A 629 -1.49 14.08 -8.12
CA ILE A 629 -1.40 15.29 -8.96
C ILE A 629 -0.22 16.20 -8.60
N GLY A 630 0.77 15.70 -7.85
CA GLY A 630 2.03 16.40 -7.56
C GLY A 630 1.92 17.48 -6.48
N TYR A 631 0.91 17.41 -5.60
CA TYR A 631 0.71 18.33 -4.49
C TYR A 631 1.18 17.73 -3.17
N HIS A 632 1.89 18.52 -2.36
CA HIS A 632 2.34 18.14 -1.02
C HIS A 632 1.65 19.00 0.05
N GLY A 633 1.06 18.35 1.05
CA GLY A 633 0.25 18.99 2.09
C GLY A 633 0.95 19.20 3.42
N HIS A 634 0.43 20.14 4.20
CA HIS A 634 0.69 20.26 5.64
C HIS A 634 -0.55 20.83 6.34
N TRP A 635 -0.74 20.46 7.61
CA TRP A 635 -1.79 21.02 8.46
C TRP A 635 -1.43 22.44 8.90
N VAL A 636 -2.45 23.28 9.00
CA VAL A 636 -2.35 24.70 9.41
C VAL A 636 -3.37 25.09 10.49
N GLY A 637 -4.17 24.11 10.94
CA GLY A 637 -5.19 24.18 11.98
C GLY A 637 -5.92 22.84 12.06
N PRO A 638 -6.83 22.64 13.04
CA PRO A 638 -7.29 21.31 13.45
C PRO A 638 -8.14 20.58 12.40
N GLU A 639 -8.77 21.33 11.50
CA GLU A 639 -9.56 20.82 10.37
C GLU A 639 -9.14 21.52 9.05
N THR A 640 -7.88 21.95 8.90
CA THR A 640 -7.45 22.67 7.67
C THR A 640 -6.01 22.35 7.24
N MET A 641 -5.84 22.13 5.94
CA MET A 641 -4.56 21.85 5.29
C MET A 641 -4.24 22.85 4.18
N VAL A 642 -2.94 23.11 3.96
CA VAL A 642 -2.42 23.82 2.78
C VAL A 642 -1.57 22.87 1.94
N PHE A 643 -1.94 22.68 0.67
CA PHE A 643 -1.21 21.89 -0.32
C PHE A 643 -0.55 22.77 -1.38
N ARG A 644 0.67 22.37 -1.81
CA ARG A 644 1.50 23.12 -2.77
C ARG A 644 2.12 22.19 -3.82
N HIS A 645 2.18 22.64 -5.07
CA HIS A 645 2.76 21.90 -6.19
C HIS A 645 4.17 22.44 -6.55
N PRO A 646 5.22 21.60 -6.63
CA PRO A 646 6.61 22.07 -6.78
C PRO A 646 6.89 22.70 -8.16
N GLY A 647 6.29 22.17 -9.22
CA GLY A 647 6.38 22.71 -10.59
C GLY A 647 5.51 23.96 -10.87
N ARG A 648 5.19 24.79 -9.87
CA ARG A 648 4.52 26.09 -10.05
C ARG A 648 5.55 27.15 -10.49
N ARG A 649 5.28 27.88 -11.57
CA ARG A 649 6.21 28.92 -12.07
C ARG A 649 6.22 30.15 -11.15
N SER A 650 7.40 30.70 -10.89
CA SER A 650 7.63 31.81 -9.93
C SER A 650 7.16 33.20 -10.39
N HIS A 651 6.44 33.32 -11.51
CA HIS A 651 6.16 34.61 -12.16
C HIS A 651 5.32 35.63 -11.35
N HIS A 652 4.61 35.18 -10.30
CA HIS A 652 3.80 36.04 -9.42
C HIS A 652 4.13 35.88 -7.92
N ARG A 653 5.14 35.08 -7.57
CA ARG A 653 5.54 34.80 -6.18
C ARG A 653 6.82 35.56 -5.86
N LYS A 654 6.85 36.29 -4.74
CA LYS A 654 8.03 37.07 -4.32
C LYS A 654 9.26 36.16 -4.23
N ALA A 655 10.37 36.59 -4.84
CA ALA A 655 11.51 35.71 -5.13
C ALA A 655 12.33 35.36 -3.87
N CYS A 656 12.03 34.22 -3.24
CA CYS A 656 12.67 33.77 -2.00
C CYS A 656 13.81 32.75 -2.21
N PHE A 657 14.71 33.00 -3.17
CA PHE A 657 15.98 32.25 -3.29
C PHE A 657 17.12 32.98 -2.56
N GLY A 658 17.07 32.93 -1.24
CA GLY A 658 18.22 33.21 -0.36
C GLY A 658 18.47 32.00 0.52
N HIS A 659 19.70 31.51 0.61
CA HIS A 659 20.05 30.40 1.50
C HIS A 659 19.81 30.79 2.97
N LYS A 660 18.77 30.22 3.57
CA LYS A 660 18.71 29.98 5.02
C LYS A 660 19.10 28.52 5.28
N PRO A 661 19.86 28.20 6.35
CA PRO A 661 20.18 26.82 6.69
C PRO A 661 18.90 26.01 6.94
N VAL A 662 18.79 24.82 6.34
CA VAL A 662 17.66 23.89 6.58
C VAL A 662 17.58 23.47 8.05
N THR A 663 18.72 23.48 8.74
CA THR A 663 18.90 23.22 10.17
C THR A 663 18.36 24.30 11.10
N GLY A 664 18.22 25.55 10.65
CA GLY A 664 18.00 26.69 11.54
C GLY A 664 19.19 26.96 12.48
N ASP A 665 18.95 27.66 13.59
CA ASP A 665 19.99 28.11 14.53
C ASP A 665 20.48 26.98 15.50
N LEU A 666 20.70 25.77 14.99
CA LEU A 666 21.22 24.64 15.78
C LEU A 666 22.75 24.69 15.88
N LYS A 667 23.29 24.68 17.10
CA LYS A 667 24.74 24.53 17.32
C LYS A 667 25.12 23.05 17.45
N VAL A 668 25.85 22.53 16.47
CA VAL A 668 26.16 21.09 16.33
C VAL A 668 27.65 20.79 16.56
N ALA A 669 27.95 19.65 17.17
CA ALA A 669 29.28 19.05 17.21
C ALA A 669 29.27 17.60 16.70
N ILE A 670 30.37 17.16 16.10
CA ILE A 670 30.64 15.77 15.70
C ILE A 670 31.91 15.28 16.43
N VAL A 671 31.87 14.04 16.93
CA VAL A 671 32.91 13.46 17.80
C VAL A 671 33.36 12.09 17.31
N LYS A 672 34.68 11.87 17.27
CA LYS A 672 35.34 10.62 16.82
C LYS A 672 36.56 10.27 17.68
N GLN A 673 37.07 9.05 17.58
CA GLN A 673 38.28 8.59 18.28
C GLN A 673 39.54 8.64 17.39
N HIS A 674 40.73 8.77 18.00
CA HIS A 674 41.98 9.11 17.30
C HIS A 674 42.58 8.05 16.38
N TYR A 675 41.88 6.95 16.09
CA TYR A 675 42.30 5.95 15.08
C TYR A 675 41.19 5.61 14.05
N ASP A 676 40.12 6.42 13.99
CA ASP A 676 39.25 6.45 12.80
C ASP A 676 39.93 7.29 11.70
N LEU A 677 40.08 6.71 10.50
CA LEU A 677 40.84 7.28 9.38
C LEU A 677 40.05 8.31 8.56
N PHE A 678 38.74 8.42 8.78
CA PHE A 678 37.82 9.17 7.93
C PHE A 678 37.49 10.56 8.48
N GLY A 679 37.53 11.60 7.65
CA GLY A 679 37.36 12.98 8.10
C GLY A 679 38.51 13.49 8.98
N PRO A 680 38.33 14.58 9.74
CA PRO A 680 39.44 15.37 10.25
C PRO A 680 40.27 14.60 11.29
N TRP A 681 41.59 14.77 11.15
CA TRP A 681 42.62 14.12 11.98
C TRP A 681 42.98 14.91 13.24
N ARG A 682 42.45 16.12 13.37
CA ARG A 682 42.52 16.97 14.57
C ARG A 682 41.16 17.57 14.84
N SER A 683 40.96 18.14 16.03
CA SER A 683 39.73 18.86 16.32
C SER A 683 39.73 20.21 15.59
N GLU A 684 38.70 20.49 14.81
CA GLU A 684 38.55 21.74 14.04
C GLU A 684 37.20 22.39 14.33
N ARG A 685 37.16 23.72 14.31
CA ARG A 685 35.91 24.48 14.44
C ARG A 685 35.30 24.71 13.08
N TRP A 686 33.98 24.78 13.02
CA TRP A 686 33.29 25.26 11.82
C TRP A 686 33.58 26.76 11.63
N ASP A 687 34.43 27.08 10.66
CA ASP A 687 34.45 28.38 10.02
C ASP A 687 33.60 28.34 8.73
N ALA A 688 33.01 29.48 8.35
CA ALA A 688 32.18 29.59 7.15
C ALA A 688 33.05 29.68 5.88
N ALA A 689 34.01 28.77 5.74
CA ALA A 689 34.98 28.71 4.66
C ALA A 689 34.37 28.21 3.34
N ASP A 690 35.09 28.45 2.23
CA ASP A 690 34.75 27.89 0.92
C ASP A 690 34.75 26.35 0.97
N PRO A 691 33.67 25.66 0.54
CA PRO A 691 33.59 24.20 0.64
C PRO A 691 34.71 23.46 -0.09
N LEU A 692 35.17 23.97 -1.24
CA LEU A 692 36.31 23.39 -1.96
C LEU A 692 37.62 23.53 -1.16
N SER A 693 37.77 24.57 -0.34
CA SER A 693 38.92 24.76 0.55
C SER A 693 38.91 23.83 1.76
N VAL A 694 37.73 23.48 2.29
CA VAL A 694 37.57 22.50 3.37
C VAL A 694 37.81 21.08 2.84
N LEU A 695 37.20 20.71 1.70
CA LEU A 695 37.37 19.37 1.12
C LEU A 695 38.81 19.04 0.72
N LYS A 696 39.57 20.01 0.20
CA LYS A 696 41.02 19.87 -0.04
C LYS A 696 41.81 19.54 1.24
N LYS A 697 41.26 19.90 2.40
CA LYS A 697 41.75 19.58 3.75
C LYS A 697 40.84 18.56 4.44
N TRP A 698 40.25 17.62 3.69
CA TRP A 698 39.47 16.52 4.25
C TRP A 698 40.07 15.18 3.79
N PRO A 699 40.56 14.34 4.72
CA PRO A 699 41.15 13.06 4.37
C PRO A 699 40.09 11.95 4.47
N SER A 700 39.80 11.32 3.33
CA SER A 700 38.90 10.16 3.20
C SER A 700 37.40 10.43 3.53
N ARG A 701 36.49 9.61 2.98
CA ARG A 701 35.00 9.70 3.04
C ARG A 701 34.41 11.11 2.83
N TYR A 702 33.99 11.37 1.59
CA TYR A 702 33.29 12.59 1.15
C TYR A 702 32.09 13.00 2.03
N LEU A 703 31.31 12.01 2.49
CA LEU A 703 30.14 12.21 3.35
C LEU A 703 30.40 13.13 4.55
N TYR A 704 31.50 12.91 5.27
CA TYR A 704 31.75 13.64 6.52
C TYR A 704 31.95 15.14 6.24
N PHE A 705 32.47 15.50 5.06
CA PHE A 705 32.59 16.89 4.62
C PHE A 705 31.20 17.50 4.34
N GLU A 706 30.28 16.77 3.69
CA GLU A 706 28.91 17.23 3.44
C GLU A 706 28.10 17.37 4.73
N MET A 707 28.21 16.40 5.65
CA MET A 707 27.62 16.48 7.00
C MET A 707 28.09 17.73 7.75
N THR A 708 29.39 18.06 7.63
CA THR A 708 29.97 19.25 8.27
C THR A 708 29.33 20.54 7.77
N HIS A 709 29.08 20.65 6.46
CA HIS A 709 28.50 21.84 5.86
C HIS A 709 26.99 21.95 6.12
N LEU A 710 26.26 20.84 5.96
CA LEU A 710 24.81 20.81 6.17
C LEU A 710 24.44 21.05 7.63
N LEU A 711 25.25 20.55 8.57
CA LEU A 711 25.02 20.70 10.01
C LEU A 711 25.82 21.85 10.65
N GLN A 712 26.70 22.52 9.91
CA GLN A 712 27.58 23.60 10.40
C GLN A 712 28.34 23.21 11.67
N ALA A 713 28.93 22.02 11.66
CA ALA A 713 29.32 21.29 12.87
C ALA A 713 30.81 21.44 13.23
N ASP A 714 31.08 21.72 14.50
CA ASP A 714 32.42 21.61 15.10
C ASP A 714 32.86 20.14 15.19
N TRP A 715 34.13 19.83 14.97
CA TRP A 715 34.68 18.48 15.06
C TRP A 715 35.63 18.29 16.24
N TYR A 716 35.48 17.17 16.94
CA TYR A 716 36.33 16.77 18.06
C TYR A 716 36.91 15.37 17.90
N VAL A 717 38.21 15.25 18.14
CA VAL A 717 38.97 14.00 18.07
C VAL A 717 39.45 13.61 19.47
N LEU A 718 38.84 12.55 20.01
CA LEU A 718 39.08 12.01 21.35
C LEU A 718 40.19 10.92 21.38
N PRO A 719 40.75 10.62 22.56
CA PRO A 719 41.62 9.47 22.76
C PRO A 719 40.96 8.15 22.29
N PHE A 720 41.73 7.25 21.69
CA PHE A 720 41.26 5.89 21.36
C PHE A 720 40.76 5.17 22.61
N CYS A 721 39.54 4.66 22.52
CA CYS A 721 38.79 4.15 23.67
C CYS A 721 37.98 2.88 23.36
N HIS A 722 37.84 2.48 22.09
CA HIS A 722 37.30 1.16 21.73
C HIS A 722 38.15 0.46 20.66
N ASP A 723 38.57 -0.76 20.96
CA ASP A 723 39.58 -1.50 20.19
C ASP A 723 38.96 -2.63 19.35
N SER A 724 38.61 -2.30 18.10
CA SER A 724 38.01 -3.25 17.15
C SER A 724 39.04 -3.85 16.19
N LYS A 725 38.80 -5.10 15.77
CA LYS A 725 39.67 -5.83 14.82
C LYS A 725 39.91 -5.05 13.52
N ASN A 726 38.90 -4.35 13.02
CA ASN A 726 38.97 -3.57 11.80
C ASN A 726 39.83 -2.31 11.96
N VAL A 727 39.85 -1.70 13.16
CA VAL A 727 40.73 -0.55 13.44
C VAL A 727 42.18 -1.03 13.58
N ARG A 728 42.45 -2.13 14.31
CA ARG A 728 43.80 -2.74 14.38
C ARG A 728 44.39 -3.03 13.00
N GLN A 729 43.67 -3.77 12.15
CA GLN A 729 44.15 -4.16 10.82
C GLN A 729 44.43 -2.97 9.88
N ARG A 730 43.86 -1.79 10.16
CA ARG A 730 44.15 -0.56 9.42
C ARG A 730 45.26 0.27 10.07
N LEU A 731 45.37 0.26 11.40
CA LEU A 731 46.49 0.83 12.15
C LEU A 731 47.82 0.17 11.76
N ASP A 732 47.86 -1.16 11.70
CA ASP A 732 49.02 -1.95 11.27
C ASP A 732 49.59 -1.52 9.89
N LYS A 733 48.78 -0.82 9.07
CA LYS A 733 49.16 -0.30 7.75
C LYS A 733 49.47 1.20 7.71
N HIS A 734 48.82 2.00 8.56
CA HIS A 734 48.76 3.47 8.44
C HIS A 734 49.17 4.24 9.71
N GLN A 735 49.60 3.55 10.78
CA GLN A 735 49.90 4.15 12.09
C GLN A 735 50.83 5.38 11.99
N GLN A 736 51.96 5.28 11.29
CA GLN A 736 52.90 6.40 11.21
C GLN A 736 52.25 7.67 10.62
N THR A 737 51.43 7.54 9.58
CA THR A 737 50.75 8.67 8.95
C THR A 737 49.75 9.35 9.91
N LEU A 738 49.17 8.60 10.85
CA LEU A 738 48.34 9.15 11.91
C LEU A 738 49.19 9.83 12.98
N ASP A 739 50.20 9.14 13.51
CA ASP A 739 51.09 9.66 14.55
C ASP A 739 51.80 10.97 14.11
N ASP A 740 52.09 11.12 12.82
CA ASP A 740 52.67 12.33 12.20
C ASP A 740 51.67 13.50 11.98
N ASN A 741 50.35 13.27 12.02
CA ASN A 741 49.33 14.28 11.64
C ASN A 741 48.18 14.50 12.64
N MET A 742 48.02 13.66 13.67
CA MET A 742 46.88 13.68 14.59
C MET A 742 47.15 14.52 15.85
N GLU A 743 46.25 15.46 16.17
CA GLU A 743 46.24 16.16 17.46
C GLU A 743 44.94 15.87 18.24
N PRO A 744 44.93 14.86 19.14
CA PRO A 744 43.77 14.52 19.95
C PRO A 744 43.59 15.45 21.16
N VAL A 745 42.33 15.72 21.51
CA VAL A 745 41.98 16.35 22.80
C VAL A 745 42.39 15.40 23.94
N ARG A 746 42.97 15.94 25.01
CA ARG A 746 43.58 15.10 26.07
C ARG A 746 42.55 14.49 27.02
N ASN A 747 41.40 15.11 27.21
CA ASN A 747 40.27 14.54 27.95
C ASN A 747 38.93 14.92 27.30
N VAL A 748 37.96 14.00 27.29
CA VAL A 748 36.58 14.29 26.83
C VAL A 748 35.92 15.40 27.66
N ASN A 749 36.32 15.54 28.93
CA ASN A 749 35.84 16.61 29.83
C ASN A 749 36.36 18.00 29.46
N ASP A 750 37.36 18.11 28.56
CA ASP A 750 37.88 19.40 28.08
C ASP A 750 36.97 20.01 26.98
N ILE A 751 35.99 19.25 26.48
CA ILE A 751 35.05 19.66 25.44
C ILE A 751 33.79 20.28 26.09
N PRO A 752 33.35 21.49 25.67
CA PRO A 752 32.15 22.13 26.18
C PRO A 752 30.87 21.53 25.57
N LEU A 753 30.65 20.22 25.75
CA LEU A 753 29.55 19.46 25.11
C LEU A 753 28.16 20.04 25.46
N GLU A 754 27.97 20.52 26.69
CA GLU A 754 26.72 21.15 27.15
C GLU A 754 26.41 22.52 26.50
N GLU A 755 27.34 23.11 25.74
CA GLU A 755 27.06 24.30 24.94
C GLU A 755 26.48 23.99 23.54
N TYR A 756 26.28 22.72 23.20
CA TYR A 756 25.72 22.28 21.92
C TYR A 756 24.28 21.83 22.09
N ASP A 757 23.48 22.04 21.05
CA ASP A 757 22.14 21.47 20.95
C ASP A 757 22.20 19.99 20.58
N LEU A 758 23.16 19.63 19.73
CA LEU A 758 23.33 18.30 19.15
C LEU A 758 24.81 17.90 19.15
N VAL A 759 25.12 16.75 19.73
CA VAL A 759 26.45 16.12 19.68
C VAL A 759 26.31 14.76 19.00
N ILE A 760 26.82 14.64 17.78
CA ILE A 760 26.87 13.40 17.00
C ILE A 760 28.17 12.66 17.32
N SER A 761 28.10 11.37 17.64
CA SER A 761 29.27 10.51 17.83
C SER A 761 29.38 9.48 16.70
N LEU A 762 30.58 9.27 16.15
CA LEU A 762 30.83 8.32 15.05
C LEU A 762 31.08 6.87 15.52
N ASP A 763 31.49 6.71 16.77
CA ASP A 763 31.51 5.45 17.54
C ASP A 763 30.72 5.67 18.84
N PRO A 764 30.25 4.64 19.58
CA PRO A 764 29.53 4.79 20.86
C PRO A 764 30.46 5.17 22.04
N ILE A 765 31.42 6.06 21.80
CA ILE A 765 32.54 6.40 22.70
C ILE A 765 32.18 7.43 23.79
N LEU A 766 31.12 8.21 23.59
CA LEU A 766 30.63 9.16 24.59
C LEU A 766 29.76 8.47 25.65
N ARG A 767 29.80 8.98 26.89
CA ARG A 767 28.93 8.57 27.99
C ARG A 767 27.99 9.72 28.36
N PRO A 768 26.83 9.86 27.70
CA PRO A 768 25.98 11.03 27.84
C PRO A 768 25.36 11.10 29.25
N PRO A 769 25.40 12.26 29.96
CA PRO A 769 24.85 12.36 31.31
C PRO A 769 23.32 12.48 31.26
N ARG A 770 22.56 11.55 31.85
CA ARG A 770 21.08 11.49 31.82
C ARG A 770 20.31 12.83 31.91
N ASN A 771 20.82 13.80 32.67
CA ASN A 771 20.20 15.10 32.92
C ASN A 771 20.78 16.27 32.10
N SER A 772 21.73 16.01 31.20
CA SER A 772 22.35 16.98 30.29
C SER A 772 21.31 17.68 29.40
N LYS A 773 21.59 18.89 28.93
CA LYS A 773 20.70 19.66 28.05
C LYS A 773 20.82 19.30 26.58
N THR A 774 22.00 18.91 26.15
CA THR A 774 22.34 18.53 24.78
C THR A 774 21.61 17.26 24.33
N LEU A 775 21.25 17.17 23.05
CA LEU A 775 20.89 15.89 22.44
C LEU A 775 22.17 15.17 22.00
N TYR A 776 22.44 14.00 22.55
CA TYR A 776 23.51 13.14 22.04
C TYR A 776 22.93 12.21 20.98
N ALA A 777 23.60 12.12 19.85
CA ALA A 777 23.23 11.30 18.72
C ALA A 777 24.36 10.37 18.28
N TYR A 778 24.03 9.29 17.58
CA TYR A 778 24.98 8.30 17.10
C TYR A 778 24.85 8.08 15.59
N TYR A 779 25.95 8.24 14.86
CA TYR A 779 26.02 8.02 13.42
C TYR A 779 26.62 6.63 13.14
N GLN A 780 25.79 5.68 12.67
CA GLN A 780 26.24 4.32 12.39
C GLN A 780 26.69 4.16 10.93
N ASN A 781 28.01 4.07 10.70
CA ASN A 781 28.56 4.03 9.34
C ASN A 781 28.48 2.64 8.66
N GLU A 782 28.72 1.53 9.39
CA GLU A 782 28.75 0.16 8.82
C GLU A 782 28.19 -0.91 9.79
N HIS A 783 27.45 -1.90 9.28
CA HIS A 783 26.66 -2.87 10.09
C HIS A 783 27.47 -4.02 10.74
N HIS A 784 28.80 -3.92 10.84
CA HIS A 784 29.67 -5.06 11.18
C HIS A 784 30.26 -5.05 12.60
N HIS A 785 29.83 -4.15 13.48
CA HIS A 785 30.38 -4.07 14.84
C HIS A 785 29.87 -5.21 15.75
N THR A 786 30.75 -5.93 16.45
CA THR A 786 30.34 -7.00 17.37
C THR A 786 29.46 -6.49 18.50
N GLU A 787 29.66 -5.25 18.95
CA GLU A 787 28.77 -4.62 19.93
C GLU A 787 27.42 -4.23 19.31
N TYR A 788 27.30 -4.04 17.99
CA TYR A 788 26.01 -3.99 17.28
C TYR A 788 25.40 -5.39 17.05
N THR A 789 26.11 -6.46 17.43
CA THR A 789 25.58 -7.84 17.56
C THR A 789 25.33 -8.24 19.03
N HIS A 790 25.84 -7.45 20.00
CA HIS A 790 25.58 -7.60 21.45
C HIS A 790 24.63 -6.54 22.05
N SER A 791 24.40 -5.43 21.33
CA SER A 791 23.08 -4.66 21.19
C SER A 791 20.71 -5.49 19.49
N LEU A 792 20.55 -6.66 18.77
CA LEU A 792 19.35 -7.47 18.48
C LEU A 792 19.07 -8.49 19.62
N ARG A 793 19.57 -8.26 20.85
CA ARG A 793 19.61 -9.24 21.98
C ARG A 793 19.29 -8.69 23.39
N ALA A 794 20.17 -7.91 24.04
CA ALA A 794 19.89 -7.20 25.31
C ALA A 794 20.55 -5.79 25.40
N PRO A 795 19.97 -4.80 26.10
CA PRO A 795 20.56 -3.45 26.27
C PRO A 795 21.89 -3.43 27.04
N MET A 796 22.83 -2.57 26.63
CA MET A 796 24.13 -2.44 27.30
C MET A 796 24.07 -1.63 28.61
N HIS A 797 24.79 -2.08 29.64
CA HIS A 797 24.70 -1.48 30.97
C HIS A 797 25.31 -0.06 31.03
N GLY A 798 24.45 0.96 31.03
CA GLY A 798 24.84 2.37 31.07
C GLY A 798 24.76 3.10 29.73
N TYR A 799 24.30 2.43 28.67
CA TYR A 799 24.05 2.99 27.34
C TYR A 799 22.64 2.57 26.90
N ASP A 800 21.81 3.51 26.43
CA ASP A 800 20.55 3.13 25.77
C ASP A 800 20.81 2.71 24.31
N LEU A 801 21.48 1.56 24.20
CA LEU A 801 21.74 0.82 22.98
C LEU A 801 21.14 -0.57 23.19
N PHE A 802 19.89 -0.80 22.75
CA PHE A 802 19.63 -1.84 21.74
C PHE A 802 18.21 -1.89 21.13
N LEU A 803 18.09 -2.79 20.14
CA LEU A 803 16.92 -3.57 19.75
C LEU A 803 15.80 -2.82 19.03
N ASP A 804 15.97 -2.70 17.70
CA ASP A 804 14.91 -2.46 16.71
C ASP A 804 14.17 -1.10 16.80
N HIS A 805 14.34 -0.39 17.92
CA HIS A 805 13.84 0.94 18.33
C HIS A 805 14.15 2.11 17.36
N MET A 806 14.75 1.78 16.22
CA MET A 806 15.57 2.62 15.38
C MET A 806 15.52 2.19 13.91
N LEU A 807 15.32 0.90 13.64
CA LEU A 807 15.37 0.38 12.27
C LEU A 807 14.20 0.85 11.39
N ASN A 808 13.15 1.42 12.01
CA ASN A 808 12.16 2.30 11.39
C ASN A 808 11.75 3.42 12.37
N GLY A 809 12.68 4.33 12.71
CA GLY A 809 12.48 5.38 13.72
C GLY A 809 11.25 6.29 13.47
N PRO A 810 10.52 6.74 14.52
CA PRO A 810 9.06 6.74 14.44
C PRO A 810 8.37 8.08 14.80
N ALA A 811 7.03 8.07 14.83
CA ALA A 811 6.20 9.18 15.29
C ALA A 811 6.67 9.75 16.66
N TRP A 812 6.66 11.09 16.79
CA TRP A 812 7.18 11.98 17.86
C TRP A 812 8.19 11.45 18.93
N VAL A 813 9.07 10.50 18.60
CA VAL A 813 10.36 10.21 19.28
C VAL A 813 10.29 10.13 20.83
N TYR A 814 9.40 9.27 21.33
CA TYR A 814 8.84 9.36 22.69
C TYR A 814 9.87 9.30 23.84
N ASP A 815 9.99 10.41 24.57
CA ASP A 815 10.47 10.49 25.96
C ASP A 815 11.96 10.23 26.29
N LEU A 816 12.85 10.45 25.33
CA LEU A 816 14.32 10.38 25.45
C LEU A 816 14.96 10.98 26.74
N PRO A 817 15.91 10.23 27.35
CA PRO A 817 16.96 10.73 28.23
C PRO A 817 18.39 10.57 27.65
N GLN A 818 18.54 10.50 26.32
CA GLN A 818 19.77 10.29 25.50
C GLN A 818 20.25 8.82 25.40
N PRO A 819 20.92 8.39 24.30
CA PRO A 819 21.17 9.08 23.03
C PRO A 819 20.21 8.64 21.88
N VAL A 820 20.40 9.17 20.66
CA VAL A 820 19.56 8.88 19.47
C VAL A 820 20.41 8.46 18.26
N ALA A 821 20.20 7.28 17.68
CA ALA A 821 20.78 7.02 16.35
C ALA A 821 19.93 7.68 15.24
N PHE A 822 20.51 8.00 14.08
CA PHE A 822 19.83 8.77 13.04
C PHE A 822 20.32 8.39 11.62
N PRO A 823 19.55 8.66 10.55
CA PRO A 823 19.87 8.23 9.19
C PRO A 823 20.99 9.05 8.53
N TYR A 824 21.37 8.65 7.32
CA TYR A 824 22.40 9.28 6.49
C TYR A 824 22.04 10.74 6.15
N VAL A 825 22.93 11.69 6.47
CA VAL A 825 22.73 13.14 6.27
C VAL A 825 23.71 13.65 5.21
N ARG A 826 23.22 14.30 4.14
CA ARG A 826 24.04 14.80 3.04
C ARG A 826 23.34 15.95 2.29
N ASP A 827 24.11 16.98 1.91
CA ASP A 827 23.69 18.02 0.96
C ASP A 827 24.21 17.73 -0.47
N PRO A 828 23.34 17.33 -1.43
CA PRO A 828 23.76 17.05 -2.80
C PRO A 828 24.06 18.29 -3.66
N PHE A 829 23.65 19.50 -3.24
CA PHE A 829 23.91 20.74 -3.98
C PHE A 829 25.35 21.20 -3.76
N ILE A 830 25.86 21.08 -2.53
CA ILE A 830 27.27 21.31 -2.21
C ILE A 830 28.17 20.35 -3.00
N ALA A 831 27.75 19.09 -3.16
CA ALA A 831 28.48 18.12 -3.98
C ALA A 831 28.65 18.60 -5.43
N ARG A 832 27.60 19.18 -6.02
CA ARG A 832 27.61 19.73 -7.39
C ARG A 832 28.46 20.99 -7.51
N GLN A 833 28.43 21.87 -6.50
CA GLN A 833 29.24 23.08 -6.45
C GLN A 833 30.74 22.78 -6.46
N VAL A 834 31.17 21.70 -5.77
CA VAL A 834 32.60 21.40 -5.56
C VAL A 834 33.16 20.41 -6.60
N CYS A 835 32.34 19.50 -7.09
CA CYS A 835 32.72 18.42 -8.01
C CYS A 835 32.16 18.57 -9.43
N SER A 836 31.71 19.77 -9.83
CA SER A 836 31.24 20.04 -11.20
C SER A 836 32.27 19.67 -12.26
N GLY A 837 31.83 18.97 -13.32
CA GLY A 837 32.66 18.59 -14.46
C GLY A 837 31.82 18.37 -15.71
N GLN A 838 32.46 18.35 -16.89
CA GLN A 838 31.78 18.04 -18.14
C GLN A 838 31.45 16.55 -18.19
N LYS A 839 30.14 16.23 -18.27
CA LYS A 839 29.68 14.84 -18.39
C LYS A 839 30.01 14.27 -19.78
N THR A 840 30.42 13.02 -19.78
CA THR A 840 30.61 12.17 -20.96
C THR A 840 29.50 11.13 -21.04
N ASP A 841 29.18 10.61 -22.23
CA ASP A 841 28.28 9.47 -22.40
C ASP A 841 29.02 8.19 -21.99
N SER A 842 29.11 7.99 -20.67
CA SER A 842 29.81 6.87 -20.01
C SER A 842 29.03 6.44 -18.75
N VAL A 843 29.24 5.18 -18.36
CA VAL A 843 28.56 4.55 -17.22
C VAL A 843 29.56 4.18 -16.12
N TRP A 844 29.29 4.65 -14.89
CA TRP A 844 30.09 4.30 -13.72
C TRP A 844 29.59 3.01 -13.05
N PHE A 845 30.51 2.10 -12.76
CA PHE A 845 30.26 0.88 -11.99
C PHE A 845 31.12 0.83 -10.72
N ASP A 846 30.57 0.32 -9.61
CA ASP A 846 31.36 0.01 -8.42
C ASP A 846 32.33 -1.15 -8.71
N LYS A 847 33.60 -1.02 -8.30
CA LYS A 847 34.62 -2.06 -8.52
C LYS A 847 34.19 -3.43 -7.97
N ARG A 848 33.43 -3.45 -6.86
CA ARG A 848 32.89 -4.67 -6.24
C ARG A 848 31.75 -5.29 -7.06
N PHE A 849 30.96 -4.47 -7.76
CA PHE A 849 29.95 -4.96 -8.70
C PHE A 849 30.62 -5.76 -9.83
N ILE A 850 31.64 -5.17 -10.47
CA ILE A 850 32.41 -5.84 -11.53
C ILE A 850 33.08 -7.12 -11.00
N MET A 851 33.68 -7.08 -9.80
CA MET A 851 34.31 -8.25 -9.16
C MET A 851 33.32 -9.36 -8.75
N MET A 852 32.03 -9.07 -8.57
CA MET A 852 31.04 -10.12 -8.30
C MET A 852 30.54 -10.80 -9.58
N LEU A 853 30.56 -10.13 -10.72
CA LEU A 853 30.22 -10.75 -12.01
C LEU A 853 31.23 -11.82 -12.43
N THR A 854 32.47 -11.78 -11.94
CA THR A 854 33.53 -12.76 -12.29
C THR A 854 33.44 -14.13 -11.58
N HIS A 855 32.41 -14.38 -10.75
CA HIS A 855 32.02 -15.70 -10.22
C HIS A 855 33.12 -16.62 -9.65
N GLY A 856 33.45 -16.46 -8.36
CA GLY A 856 34.11 -17.51 -7.56
C GLY A 856 35.52 -17.14 -7.05
N SER A 857 35.92 -17.77 -5.95
CA SER A 857 37.13 -17.39 -5.20
C SER A 857 38.30 -18.36 -5.40
N GLU A 858 39.36 -17.91 -6.08
CA GLU A 858 40.74 -17.95 -5.58
C GLU A 858 41.69 -17.14 -6.50
N ALA A 859 42.41 -16.18 -5.92
CA ALA A 859 43.38 -15.27 -6.56
C ALA A 859 42.89 -14.33 -7.70
N PHE A 860 43.54 -13.17 -7.81
CA PHE A 860 43.23 -12.15 -8.83
C PHE A 860 43.73 -12.55 -10.23
N HIS A 861 42.88 -13.16 -11.05
CA HIS A 861 43.09 -13.20 -12.50
C HIS A 861 42.59 -11.91 -13.16
N ARG A 862 43.51 -10.94 -13.32
CA ARG A 862 43.31 -9.63 -13.96
C ARG A 862 42.53 -9.71 -15.29
N ALA A 863 42.82 -10.74 -16.10
CA ALA A 863 42.15 -11.02 -17.36
C ALA A 863 40.62 -11.21 -17.24
N GLY A 864 40.11 -11.77 -16.15
CA GLY A 864 38.66 -11.95 -15.96
C GLY A 864 37.93 -10.62 -15.73
N PHE A 865 38.59 -9.70 -15.02
CA PHE A 865 38.08 -8.35 -14.77
C PHE A 865 38.10 -7.49 -16.05
N GLU A 866 39.21 -7.52 -16.79
CA GLU A 866 39.34 -6.86 -18.10
C GLU A 866 38.32 -7.43 -19.12
N THR A 867 38.13 -8.76 -19.17
CA THR A 867 37.09 -9.42 -19.99
C THR A 867 35.67 -8.96 -19.60
N THR A 868 35.39 -8.78 -18.31
CA THR A 868 34.06 -8.35 -17.82
C THR A 868 33.76 -6.90 -18.20
N ILE A 869 34.76 -6.02 -18.19
CA ILE A 869 34.63 -4.65 -18.70
C ILE A 869 34.31 -4.68 -20.19
N SER A 870 35.11 -5.39 -21.00
CA SER A 870 34.84 -5.51 -22.44
C SER A 870 33.46 -6.14 -22.73
N PHE A 871 32.98 -7.08 -21.92
CA PHE A 871 31.63 -7.62 -22.03
C PHE A 871 30.55 -6.55 -21.76
N LEU A 872 30.69 -5.77 -20.68
CA LEU A 872 29.75 -4.70 -20.33
C LEU A 872 29.73 -3.58 -21.37
N GLU A 873 30.90 -3.15 -21.89
CA GLU A 873 30.99 -2.12 -22.92
C GLU A 873 30.36 -2.54 -24.25
N ASN A 874 30.58 -3.79 -24.68
CA ASN A 874 29.94 -4.35 -25.87
C ASN A 874 28.42 -4.51 -25.70
N THR A 875 27.97 -5.00 -24.54
CA THR A 875 26.53 -5.22 -24.26
C THR A 875 25.77 -3.89 -24.17
N LEU A 876 26.30 -2.92 -23.41
CA LEU A 876 25.61 -1.67 -23.13
C LEU A 876 25.88 -0.58 -24.20
N SER A 877 26.80 -0.84 -25.14
CA SER A 877 27.22 0.11 -26.19
C SER A 877 27.59 1.49 -25.62
N VAL A 878 28.37 1.50 -24.54
CA VAL A 878 28.80 2.70 -23.79
C VAL A 878 30.11 2.41 -23.04
N PRO A 879 31.07 3.36 -22.95
CA PRO A 879 32.29 3.19 -22.16
C PRO A 879 32.03 3.00 -20.66
N VAL A 880 32.79 2.10 -20.04
CA VAL A 880 32.67 1.72 -18.62
C VAL A 880 33.76 2.39 -17.78
N ALA A 881 33.34 3.19 -16.80
CA ALA A 881 34.21 3.88 -15.85
C ALA A 881 34.15 3.25 -14.45
N TYR A 882 35.30 3.22 -13.77
CA TYR A 882 35.46 2.72 -12.40
C TYR A 882 36.78 3.22 -11.81
N ARG A 883 36.91 3.24 -10.48
CA ARG A 883 38.18 3.57 -9.82
C ARG A 883 39.13 2.38 -9.81
N HIS A 884 40.32 2.54 -10.38
CA HIS A 884 41.33 1.47 -10.45
C HIS A 884 41.96 1.10 -9.09
N ALA A 885 42.14 2.09 -8.20
CA ALA A 885 42.83 1.91 -6.92
C ALA A 885 42.10 0.93 -5.98
N ASP A 886 42.83 0.38 -5.00
CA ASP A 886 42.25 -0.45 -3.94
C ASP A 886 41.90 0.41 -2.73
N TYR A 887 40.69 0.22 -2.20
CA TYR A 887 40.10 1.03 -1.12
C TYR A 887 40.93 1.13 0.17
N GLU A 888 41.91 0.25 0.38
CA GLU A 888 42.78 0.24 1.57
C GLU A 888 44.06 1.09 1.42
N ASN A 889 44.40 1.49 0.18
CA ASN A 889 45.67 2.15 -0.16
C ASN A 889 45.52 3.65 -0.45
N VAL A 890 44.30 4.19 -0.42
CA VAL A 890 44.02 5.61 -0.74
C VAL A 890 43.57 6.34 0.52
N ILE A 891 44.55 6.88 1.24
CA ILE A 891 44.36 7.68 2.45
C ILE A 891 45.22 8.94 2.31
N GLY A 892 44.56 10.07 2.04
CA GLY A 892 45.23 11.34 1.82
C GLY A 892 44.25 12.49 1.75
N TRP A 893 44.74 13.69 2.06
CA TRP A 893 43.99 14.94 1.96
C TRP A 893 43.52 15.16 0.52
N GLY A 894 42.21 15.34 0.31
CA GLY A 894 41.64 15.60 -1.01
C GLY A 894 41.33 14.36 -1.87
N ASP A 895 41.72 13.14 -1.51
CA ASP A 895 41.35 11.93 -2.30
C ASP A 895 39.84 11.79 -2.58
N PRO A 896 38.92 12.12 -1.65
CA PRO A 896 37.48 12.10 -1.93
C PRO A 896 37.04 13.07 -3.03
N LEU A 897 37.77 14.17 -3.25
CA LEU A 897 37.48 15.12 -4.33
C LEU A 897 37.79 14.52 -5.71
N ASP A 898 38.92 13.82 -5.82
CA ASP A 898 39.32 13.20 -7.07
C ASP A 898 38.42 12.01 -7.42
N TYR A 899 38.05 11.16 -6.44
CA TYR A 899 37.02 10.12 -6.62
C TYR A 899 35.68 10.69 -7.11
N MET A 900 35.18 11.75 -6.47
CA MET A 900 33.91 12.36 -6.86
C MET A 900 34.00 13.06 -8.22
N ARG A 901 35.18 13.56 -8.64
CA ARG A 901 35.38 14.11 -10.00
C ARG A 901 35.48 13.05 -11.08
N GLU A 902 36.16 11.93 -10.81
CA GLU A 902 36.17 10.74 -11.67
C GLU A 902 34.72 10.29 -11.96
N MET A 903 33.89 10.20 -10.92
CA MET A 903 32.47 9.84 -11.06
C MET A 903 31.64 10.95 -11.72
N ALA A 904 31.85 12.23 -11.38
CA ALA A 904 31.08 13.36 -11.91
C ALA A 904 31.16 13.50 -13.44
N GLY A 905 32.28 13.07 -14.03
CA GLY A 905 32.50 13.02 -15.48
C GLY A 905 31.64 11.99 -16.23
N CYS A 906 30.91 11.12 -15.52
CA CYS A 906 29.98 10.16 -16.12
C CYS A 906 28.54 10.69 -16.20
N SER A 907 27.74 10.08 -17.08
CA SER A 907 26.31 10.40 -17.24
C SER A 907 25.39 9.47 -16.46
N TYR A 908 25.80 8.20 -16.30
CA TYR A 908 25.02 7.13 -15.70
C TYR A 908 25.81 6.40 -14.60
N TYR A 909 25.11 5.84 -13.63
CA TYR A 909 25.67 4.94 -12.61
C TYR A 909 24.82 3.67 -12.53
N VAL A 910 25.45 2.52 -12.32
CA VAL A 910 24.74 1.23 -12.22
C VAL A 910 25.16 0.47 -10.97
N ASN A 911 24.18 0.07 -10.15
CA ASN A 911 24.37 -0.97 -9.15
C ASN A 911 23.07 -1.78 -8.94
N LEU A 912 23.10 -3.07 -9.29
CA LEU A 912 21.95 -3.98 -9.24
C LEU A 912 22.01 -5.03 -8.10
N ILE A 913 23.00 -4.98 -7.21
CA ILE A 913 23.22 -5.99 -6.15
C ILE A 913 23.35 -5.37 -4.74
N ALA A 914 23.07 -6.17 -3.71
CA ALA A 914 23.03 -5.74 -2.31
C ALA A 914 24.44 -5.67 -1.65
N CYS A 915 25.31 -4.79 -2.15
CA CYS A 915 26.67 -4.59 -1.61
C CYS A 915 26.77 -3.36 -0.71
N GLY A 916 26.35 -3.51 0.56
CA GLY A 916 26.43 -2.45 1.59
C GLY A 916 25.30 -1.43 1.50
N ALA A 917 25.42 -0.34 2.28
CA ALA A 917 24.37 0.66 2.50
C ALA A 917 24.11 1.64 1.33
N GLY A 918 24.42 1.24 0.08
CA GLY A 918 24.09 2.02 -1.11
C GLY A 918 24.86 3.34 -1.32
N GLN A 919 25.87 3.68 -0.52
CA GLN A 919 26.59 4.97 -0.58
C GLN A 919 26.97 5.44 -2.00
N GLY A 920 27.53 4.56 -2.85
CA GLY A 920 27.94 4.92 -4.21
C GLY A 920 26.78 5.33 -5.13
N LEU A 921 25.56 4.83 -4.87
CA LEU A 921 24.33 5.24 -5.54
C LEU A 921 23.97 6.69 -5.15
N CYS A 922 24.14 7.01 -3.87
CA CYS A 922 23.93 8.36 -3.33
C CYS A 922 24.99 9.32 -3.86
N ASP A 923 26.26 8.90 -3.94
CA ASP A 923 27.37 9.70 -4.51
C ASP A 923 27.04 10.08 -5.96
N ALA A 924 26.63 9.10 -6.77
CA ALA A 924 26.23 9.31 -8.16
C ALA A 924 25.03 10.25 -8.33
N ALA A 925 23.95 10.03 -7.57
CA ALA A 925 22.76 10.89 -7.61
C ALA A 925 23.09 12.33 -7.16
N SER A 926 23.97 12.47 -6.16
CA SER A 926 24.45 13.78 -5.69
C SER A 926 25.23 14.52 -6.78
N LEU A 927 26.01 13.80 -7.59
CA LEU A 927 26.72 14.34 -8.76
C LEU A 927 25.85 14.44 -10.03
N GLY A 928 24.53 14.23 -9.91
CA GLY A 928 23.56 14.36 -11.00
C GLY A 928 23.69 13.28 -12.10
N LEU A 929 24.25 12.11 -11.77
CA LEU A 929 24.23 10.94 -12.65
C LEU A 929 22.85 10.30 -12.59
N ILE A 930 22.39 9.76 -13.72
CA ILE A 930 21.19 8.93 -13.74
C ILE A 930 21.52 7.56 -13.17
N CYS A 931 20.81 7.16 -12.11
CA CYS A 931 21.15 5.97 -11.33
C CYS A 931 20.23 4.80 -11.67
N PHE A 932 20.81 3.71 -12.18
CA PHE A 932 20.13 2.43 -12.37
C PHE A 932 20.33 1.53 -11.16
N GLY A 933 19.20 1.06 -10.61
CA GLY A 933 19.14 0.35 -9.34
C GLY A 933 18.38 -0.96 -9.41
N SER A 934 18.52 -1.80 -8.39
CA SER A 934 17.75 -3.05 -8.32
C SER A 934 16.31 -2.81 -7.93
N ALA A 935 15.35 -3.27 -8.75
CA ALA A 935 13.93 -3.28 -8.42
C ALA A 935 13.59 -4.15 -7.19
N ARG A 936 14.55 -4.94 -6.70
CA ARG A 936 14.41 -5.81 -5.51
C ARG A 936 14.84 -5.14 -4.20
N LEU A 937 15.49 -3.98 -4.24
CA LEU A 937 16.12 -3.35 -3.06
C LEU A 937 15.39 -2.04 -2.67
N PRO A 938 14.76 -1.95 -1.48
CA PRO A 938 14.00 -0.77 -1.06
C PRO A 938 14.78 0.56 -1.16
N TYR A 939 16.04 0.57 -0.74
CA TYR A 939 16.91 1.75 -0.82
C TYR A 939 17.16 2.24 -2.26
N HIS A 940 17.21 1.32 -3.23
CA HIS A 940 17.36 1.69 -4.64
C HIS A 940 16.06 2.27 -5.20
N LYS A 941 14.88 1.74 -4.79
CA LYS A 941 13.56 2.28 -5.17
C LYS A 941 13.36 3.73 -4.70
N ALA A 942 14.01 4.12 -3.62
CA ALA A 942 13.85 5.44 -3.03
C ALA A 942 14.77 6.51 -3.64
N ILE A 943 15.82 6.12 -4.38
CA ILE A 943 16.82 7.03 -4.98
C ILE A 943 16.85 6.96 -6.51
N CYS A 944 16.45 5.85 -7.12
CA CYS A 944 16.39 5.67 -8.57
C CYS A 944 14.96 5.89 -9.08
N HIS A 945 14.81 6.66 -10.17
CA HIS A 945 13.51 6.80 -10.84
C HIS A 945 12.96 5.42 -11.25
N PRO A 946 11.63 5.15 -11.20
CA PRO A 946 11.09 3.81 -11.47
C PRO A 946 11.50 3.21 -12.82
N VAL A 947 11.67 4.05 -13.85
CA VAL A 947 12.17 3.67 -15.18
C VAL A 947 13.58 3.05 -15.13
N CYS A 948 14.42 3.48 -14.18
CA CYS A 948 15.79 3.02 -13.98
C CYS A 948 15.93 1.84 -13.02
N LEU A 949 14.82 1.27 -12.53
CA LEU A 949 14.83 0.08 -11.67
C LEU A 949 14.83 -1.20 -12.51
N CYS A 950 15.92 -1.96 -12.48
CA CYS A 950 16.07 -3.23 -13.21
C CYS A 950 15.83 -4.43 -12.28
N ARG A 951 15.11 -5.45 -12.74
CA ARG A 951 14.93 -6.73 -12.02
C ARG A 951 16.22 -7.56 -11.96
N ASP A 952 17.07 -7.44 -12.98
CA ASP A 952 18.40 -8.06 -13.12
C ASP A 952 19.13 -7.39 -14.31
N LEU A 953 20.29 -7.93 -14.72
CA LEU A 953 21.10 -7.38 -15.81
C LEU A 953 20.43 -7.39 -17.18
N SER A 954 19.48 -8.30 -17.47
CA SER A 954 18.85 -8.38 -18.79
C SER A 954 17.96 -7.17 -19.10
N GLU A 955 17.45 -6.49 -18.08
CA GLU A 955 16.70 -5.24 -18.27
C GLU A 955 17.58 -4.00 -18.42
N LEU A 956 18.87 -4.08 -18.05
CA LEU A 956 19.75 -2.92 -18.02
C LEU A 956 20.02 -2.36 -19.42
N GLU A 957 20.27 -3.23 -20.40
CA GLU A 957 20.61 -2.86 -21.78
C GLU A 957 19.53 -1.98 -22.41
N TRP A 958 18.29 -2.47 -22.45
CA TRP A 958 17.20 -1.73 -23.10
C TRP A 958 16.73 -0.51 -22.29
N LYS A 959 16.74 -0.57 -20.95
CA LYS A 959 16.40 0.60 -20.11
C LYS A 959 17.44 1.71 -20.24
N LEU A 960 18.72 1.36 -20.29
CA LEU A 960 19.81 2.33 -20.53
C LEU A 960 19.73 2.91 -21.94
N ALA A 961 19.47 2.10 -22.96
CA ALA A 961 19.27 2.58 -24.33
C ALA A 961 18.08 3.52 -24.46
N MET A 962 16.93 3.18 -23.85
CA MET A 962 15.72 4.01 -23.83
C MET A 962 15.99 5.36 -23.18
N VAL A 963 16.63 5.39 -22.01
CA VAL A 963 16.99 6.65 -21.34
C VAL A 963 18.03 7.46 -22.12
N ARG A 964 19.06 6.81 -22.70
CA ARG A 964 20.03 7.48 -23.58
C ARG A 964 19.37 8.13 -24.81
N SER A 965 18.27 7.56 -25.31
CA SER A 965 17.55 8.06 -26.50
C SER A 965 16.68 9.31 -26.28
N SER A 966 16.33 9.66 -25.04
CA SER A 966 15.40 10.77 -24.74
C SER A 966 15.99 11.78 -23.74
N ALA A 967 16.27 13.00 -24.22
CA ALA A 967 16.78 14.08 -23.39
C ALA A 967 15.75 14.57 -22.35
N ASP A 968 14.47 14.60 -22.71
CA ASP A 968 13.39 15.01 -21.81
C ASP A 968 13.23 14.01 -20.66
N LEU A 969 13.26 12.69 -20.96
CA LEU A 969 13.23 11.64 -19.94
C LEU A 969 14.48 11.69 -19.04
N GLN A 970 15.65 12.02 -19.58
CA GLN A 970 16.85 12.24 -18.74
C GLN A 970 16.70 13.45 -17.81
N GLN A 971 16.04 14.51 -18.24
CA GLN A 971 15.79 15.69 -17.41
C GLN A 971 14.72 15.40 -16.35
N GLU A 972 13.65 14.69 -16.71
CA GLU A 972 12.62 14.17 -15.80
C GLU A 972 13.25 13.30 -14.70
N ILE A 973 14.04 12.29 -15.08
CA ILE A 973 14.74 11.39 -14.14
C ILE A 973 15.62 12.20 -13.20
N ARG A 974 16.46 13.12 -13.70
CA ARG A 974 17.35 13.93 -12.84
C ARG A 974 16.53 14.82 -11.90
N SER A 975 15.47 15.47 -12.36
CA SER A 975 14.60 16.29 -11.52
C SER A 975 13.85 15.47 -10.45
N TRP A 976 13.41 14.25 -10.75
CA TRP A 976 12.81 13.35 -9.76
C TRP A 976 13.85 12.86 -8.74
N GLN A 977 15.03 12.45 -9.21
CA GLN A 977 16.12 12.00 -8.34
C GLN A 977 16.59 13.11 -7.40
N ASP A 978 16.62 14.37 -7.86
CA ASP A 978 16.97 15.53 -7.05
C ASP A 978 15.98 15.75 -5.89
N VAL A 979 14.67 15.63 -6.16
CA VAL A 979 13.62 15.76 -5.14
C VAL A 979 13.71 14.61 -4.13
N ALA A 980 13.78 13.37 -4.61
CA ALA A 980 13.86 12.18 -3.75
C ALA A 980 15.11 12.19 -2.86
N LEU A 981 16.27 12.52 -3.43
CA LEU A 981 17.55 12.62 -2.70
C LEU A 981 17.53 13.76 -1.68
N SER A 982 16.96 14.92 -2.03
CA SER A 982 16.83 16.06 -1.11
C SER A 982 15.88 15.77 0.05
N ASP A 983 14.76 15.09 -0.18
CA ASP A 983 13.85 14.73 0.90
C ASP A 983 14.48 13.68 1.84
N MET A 984 15.03 12.60 1.28
CA MET A 984 15.63 11.51 2.05
C MET A 984 16.92 11.88 2.82
N MET A 985 17.80 12.71 2.25
CA MET A 985 19.16 12.95 2.79
C MET A 985 19.32 14.31 3.46
N VAL A 986 18.42 15.27 3.17
CA VAL A 986 18.40 16.60 3.79
C VAL A 986 17.17 16.76 4.66
N THR A 987 15.97 16.70 4.08
CA THR A 987 14.77 17.23 4.73
C THR A 987 14.25 16.34 5.86
N GLN A 988 14.03 15.04 5.63
CA GLN A 988 13.57 14.13 6.67
C GLN A 988 14.60 13.99 7.82
N PRO A 989 15.91 13.77 7.57
CA PRO A 989 16.90 13.63 8.65
C PRO A 989 17.04 14.88 9.52
N VAL A 990 17.09 16.07 8.90
CA VAL A 990 17.23 17.33 9.65
C VAL A 990 15.98 17.63 10.48
N ARG A 991 14.77 17.36 9.96
CA ARG A 991 13.51 17.48 10.73
C ARG A 991 13.48 16.57 11.95
N ILE A 992 13.95 15.32 11.84
CA ILE A 992 14.03 14.39 12.97
C ILE A 992 14.96 14.92 14.07
N LEU A 993 16.13 15.44 13.68
CA LEU A 993 17.09 16.05 14.62
C LEU A 993 16.52 17.32 15.28
N GLN A 994 15.88 18.20 14.52
CA GLN A 994 15.21 19.41 15.02
C GLN A 994 14.11 19.08 16.04
N ALA A 995 13.23 18.12 15.74
CA ALA A 995 12.16 17.69 16.63
C ALA A 995 12.71 17.11 17.95
N ALA A 996 13.70 16.23 17.87
CA ALA A 996 14.33 15.63 19.04
C ALA A 996 15.05 16.68 19.93
N VAL A 997 15.70 17.69 19.33
CA VAL A 997 16.28 18.82 20.08
C VAL A 997 15.19 19.67 20.74
N ALA A 998 14.09 19.97 20.04
CA ALA A 998 12.98 20.75 20.59
C ALA A 998 12.35 20.06 21.81
N MET A 999 12.08 18.76 21.72
CA MET A 999 11.58 17.95 22.84
C MET A 999 12.56 17.92 24.02
N LYS A 1000 13.86 17.80 23.74
CA LYS A 1000 14.92 17.78 24.76
C LYS A 1000 15.05 19.13 25.48
N ARG A 1001 14.95 20.24 24.75
CA ARG A 1001 14.89 21.61 25.30
C ARG A 1001 13.66 21.78 26.22
N ALA A 1002 12.46 21.42 25.74
CA ALA A 1002 11.20 21.53 26.51
C ALA A 1002 11.23 20.75 27.84
N ARG A 1003 11.83 19.55 27.86
CA ARG A 1003 11.99 18.72 29.06
C ARG A 1003 13.02 19.25 30.07
N THR A 1004 13.99 20.05 29.62
CA THR A 1004 15.06 20.56 30.50
C THR A 1004 14.83 22.00 30.98
N SER A 1005 13.80 22.68 30.46
CA SER A 1005 13.30 23.95 31.00
C SER A 1005 12.27 23.78 32.13
N SER A 1006 11.62 22.62 32.27
CA SER A 1006 10.51 22.39 33.22
C SER A 1006 10.94 22.18 34.69
N VAL A 1007 11.92 22.95 35.19
CA VAL A 1007 12.39 22.93 36.59
C VAL A 1007 12.31 24.33 37.22
N ALA A 1008 11.20 25.04 36.99
CA ALA A 1008 10.77 26.18 37.80
C ALA A 1008 9.28 26.54 37.57
N THR A 1009 8.40 26.14 38.49
CA THR A 1009 7.02 26.65 38.71
C THR A 1009 5.97 26.51 37.59
N ASP A 1010 4.71 26.45 38.02
CA ASP A 1010 3.46 26.34 37.25
C ASP A 1010 3.34 25.25 36.15
N SER A 1011 2.57 24.21 36.50
CA SER A 1011 2.22 23.06 35.65
C SER A 1011 1.21 23.38 34.52
N THR A 1012 1.06 24.65 34.13
CA THR A 1012 0.15 25.11 33.08
C THR A 1012 0.87 25.35 31.76
N LEU A 1013 2.13 25.79 31.79
CA LEU A 1013 2.85 26.21 30.57
C LEU A 1013 3.33 25.04 29.68
N ALA A 1014 3.37 23.81 30.21
CA ALA A 1014 3.68 22.61 29.44
C ALA A 1014 2.58 22.22 28.41
N SER A 1015 1.41 22.89 28.44
CA SER A 1015 0.26 22.56 27.60
C SER A 1015 0.29 23.19 26.19
N HIS A 1016 1.06 24.27 25.97
CA HIS A 1016 0.94 25.10 24.75
C HIS A 1016 1.84 24.66 23.58
N ILE A 1017 2.56 23.55 23.71
CA ILE A 1017 3.25 22.85 22.59
C ILE A 1017 2.67 21.42 22.42
N ILE A 1018 1.70 21.03 23.26
CA ILE A 1018 1.01 19.73 23.21
C ILE A 1018 -0.47 19.98 22.86
N THR A 1019 -0.68 20.58 21.70
CA THR A 1019 -1.99 20.74 21.04
C THR A 1019 -1.82 20.30 19.58
N GLU A 1020 -2.77 19.49 19.10
CA GLU A 1020 -2.77 18.80 17.78
C GLU A 1020 -1.98 17.48 17.66
N LEU A 1021 -2.15 16.56 18.61
CA LEU A 1021 -2.25 15.11 18.32
C LEU A 1021 -2.84 14.35 19.51
N LYS A 1022 -4.17 14.24 19.57
CA LYS A 1022 -4.88 13.51 20.64
C LYS A 1022 -4.79 11.99 20.45
N VAL A 1023 -3.76 11.37 21.03
CA VAL A 1023 -3.59 9.90 21.04
C VAL A 1023 -4.75 9.18 21.76
N GLU A 1024 -5.49 9.90 22.61
CA GLU A 1024 -6.65 9.40 23.37
C GLU A 1024 -7.91 9.15 22.52
N GLU A 1025 -7.93 9.57 21.24
CA GLU A 1025 -9.05 9.34 20.30
C GLU A 1025 -8.85 8.10 19.40
N LEU A 1026 -7.84 7.27 19.67
CA LEU A 1026 -7.85 5.86 19.23
C LEU A 1026 -9.00 5.13 19.94
N SER A 1027 -10.11 4.90 19.24
CA SER A 1027 -11.28 4.24 19.81
C SER A 1027 -10.88 2.89 20.43
N GLY A 1028 -11.43 2.58 21.62
CA GLY A 1028 -11.09 1.37 22.36
C GLY A 1028 -11.33 0.07 21.56
N GLU A 1029 -12.19 0.15 20.54
CA GLU A 1029 -12.44 -0.90 19.57
C GLU A 1029 -11.23 -1.20 18.66
N VAL A 1030 -10.51 -0.18 18.18
CA VAL A 1030 -9.28 -0.37 17.38
C VAL A 1030 -8.17 -0.99 18.22
N ALA A 1031 -7.98 -0.53 19.46
CA ALA A 1031 -7.03 -1.14 20.40
C ALA A 1031 -7.38 -2.62 20.66
N ARG A 1032 -8.66 -2.92 20.89
CA ARG A 1032 -9.17 -4.28 21.11
C ARG A 1032 -9.05 -5.18 19.88
N ILE A 1033 -9.30 -4.67 18.68
CA ILE A 1033 -9.10 -5.39 17.41
C ILE A 1033 -7.62 -5.76 17.21
N ASN A 1034 -6.70 -4.81 17.47
CA ASN A 1034 -5.27 -5.07 17.32
C ASN A 1034 -4.74 -6.04 18.38
N SER A 1035 -5.19 -5.92 19.63
CA SER A 1035 -4.93 -6.93 20.67
C SER A 1035 -5.45 -8.32 20.27
N THR A 1036 -6.68 -8.41 19.75
CA THR A 1036 -7.30 -9.67 19.32
C THR A 1036 -6.52 -10.34 18.18
N LYS A 1037 -6.10 -9.58 17.17
CA LYS A 1037 -5.26 -10.08 16.07
C LYS A 1037 -3.90 -10.60 16.57
N LEU A 1038 -3.25 -9.88 17.48
CA LEU A 1038 -1.97 -10.28 18.07
C LEU A 1038 -2.12 -11.49 19.01
N LYS A 1039 -3.24 -11.62 19.73
CA LYS A 1039 -3.62 -12.78 20.55
C LYS A 1039 -3.82 -14.03 19.69
N GLN A 1040 -4.59 -13.92 18.60
CA GLN A 1040 -4.76 -15.00 17.62
C GLN A 1040 -3.42 -15.42 16.98
N ARG A 1041 -2.56 -14.46 16.65
CA ARG A 1041 -1.20 -14.75 16.16
C ARG A 1041 -0.35 -15.48 17.21
N ALA A 1042 -0.36 -15.01 18.46
CA ALA A 1042 0.36 -15.64 19.57
C ALA A 1042 -0.07 -17.09 19.80
N GLN A 1043 -1.38 -17.35 19.72
CA GLN A 1043 -1.97 -18.69 19.77
C GLN A 1043 -1.44 -19.57 18.61
N SER A 1044 -1.50 -19.07 17.37
CA SER A 1044 -0.96 -19.77 16.19
C SER A 1044 0.54 -20.10 16.33
N GLU A 1045 1.35 -19.16 16.82
CA GLU A 1045 2.79 -19.41 17.02
C GLU A 1045 3.04 -20.42 18.14
N TYR A 1046 2.23 -20.43 19.20
CA TYR A 1046 2.31 -21.43 20.27
C TYR A 1046 1.95 -22.84 19.77
N GLU A 1047 0.87 -22.95 18.98
CA GLU A 1047 0.40 -24.21 18.38
C GLU A 1047 1.39 -24.77 17.33
N LYS A 1048 2.14 -23.89 16.65
CA LYS A 1048 3.29 -24.26 15.78
C LYS A 1048 4.58 -24.60 16.53
N GLY A 1049 4.61 -24.46 17.87
CA GLY A 1049 5.82 -24.66 18.67
C GLY A 1049 6.84 -23.51 18.63
N ASN A 1050 6.50 -22.37 18.01
CA ASN A 1050 7.32 -21.15 18.02
C ASN A 1050 7.06 -20.34 19.31
N TYR A 1051 7.51 -20.91 20.44
CA TYR A 1051 7.20 -20.37 21.77
C TYR A 1051 7.82 -18.98 22.03
N GLU A 1052 8.97 -18.66 21.44
CA GLU A 1052 9.54 -17.30 21.54
C GLU A 1052 8.69 -16.29 20.75
N GLY A 1053 8.24 -16.64 19.54
CA GLY A 1053 7.32 -15.84 18.74
C GLY A 1053 5.97 -15.64 19.42
N ALA A 1054 5.41 -16.68 20.04
CA ALA A 1054 4.20 -16.61 20.84
C ALA A 1054 4.35 -15.64 22.02
N GLY A 1055 5.44 -15.75 22.79
CA GLY A 1055 5.75 -14.84 23.90
C GLY A 1055 5.97 -13.40 23.45
N HIS A 1056 6.57 -13.18 22.28
CA HIS A 1056 6.72 -11.84 21.69
C HIS A 1056 5.36 -11.23 21.30
N CYS A 1057 4.51 -11.98 20.59
CA CYS A 1057 3.17 -11.55 20.20
C CYS A 1057 2.29 -11.24 21.43
N CYS A 1058 2.40 -12.02 22.52
CA CYS A 1058 1.69 -11.73 23.76
C CYS A 1058 2.09 -10.38 24.38
N ARG A 1059 3.40 -10.08 24.44
CA ARG A 1059 3.89 -8.80 24.97
C ARG A 1059 3.41 -7.60 24.15
N GLN A 1060 3.33 -7.73 22.82
CA GLN A 1060 2.76 -6.70 21.95
C GLN A 1060 1.25 -6.53 22.15
N ALA A 1061 0.49 -7.63 22.26
CA ALA A 1061 -0.96 -7.57 22.47
C ALA A 1061 -1.33 -6.90 23.80
N LEU A 1062 -0.59 -7.23 24.87
CA LEU A 1062 -0.73 -6.64 26.21
C LEU A 1062 -0.38 -5.14 26.28
N TRP A 1063 0.22 -4.56 25.23
CA TRP A 1063 0.38 -3.11 25.13
C TRP A 1063 -0.94 -2.41 24.78
N PHE A 1064 -1.76 -3.04 23.93
CA PHE A 1064 -3.05 -2.51 23.46
C PHE A 1064 -4.21 -2.86 24.41
N ASP A 1065 -4.23 -4.07 24.97
CA ASP A 1065 -5.16 -4.44 26.05
C ASP A 1065 -4.38 -4.95 27.27
N LYS A 1066 -4.14 -4.04 28.22
CA LYS A 1066 -3.44 -4.29 29.49
C LYS A 1066 -4.28 -5.11 30.48
N SER A 1067 -5.53 -5.46 30.13
CA SER A 1067 -6.49 -6.15 30.99
C SER A 1067 -6.77 -7.60 30.57
N ASP A 1068 -6.45 -8.03 29.35
CA ASP A 1068 -6.72 -9.40 28.88
C ASP A 1068 -5.88 -10.45 29.65
N HIS A 1069 -6.56 -11.20 30.52
CA HIS A 1069 -5.93 -12.20 31.39
C HIS A 1069 -5.51 -13.49 30.66
N GLU A 1070 -6.03 -13.77 29.47
CA GLU A 1070 -5.69 -14.98 28.71
C GLU A 1070 -4.38 -14.78 27.93
N LEU A 1071 -4.06 -13.54 27.53
CA LEU A 1071 -2.75 -13.17 26.99
C LEU A 1071 -1.61 -13.39 28.01
N PHE A 1072 -1.83 -13.04 29.28
CA PHE A 1072 -0.88 -13.37 30.36
C PHE A 1072 -0.71 -14.88 30.54
N TYR A 1073 -1.78 -15.67 30.35
CA TYR A 1073 -1.73 -17.14 30.44
C TYR A 1073 -0.95 -17.78 29.29
N LEU A 1074 -1.22 -17.38 28.03
CA LEU A 1074 -0.42 -17.84 26.87
C LEU A 1074 1.05 -17.47 27.01
N MET A 1075 1.36 -16.26 27.49
CA MET A 1075 2.75 -15.84 27.69
C MET A 1075 3.49 -16.73 28.71
N ALA A 1076 2.82 -17.13 29.79
CA ALA A 1076 3.41 -18.03 30.80
C ALA A 1076 3.63 -19.45 30.25
N LEU A 1077 2.68 -20.00 29.49
CA LEU A 1077 2.83 -21.29 28.81
C LEU A 1077 3.99 -21.27 27.79
N ALA A 1078 4.06 -20.21 26.99
CA ALA A 1078 5.10 -20.02 25.97
C ALA A 1078 6.50 -19.98 26.61
N SER A 1079 6.72 -19.15 27.64
CA SER A 1079 8.02 -19.11 28.34
C SER A 1079 8.41 -20.45 28.97
N TYR A 1080 7.44 -21.22 29.49
CA TYR A 1080 7.72 -22.53 30.09
C TYR A 1080 8.16 -23.57 29.04
N ALA A 1081 7.58 -23.54 27.85
CA ALA A 1081 7.89 -24.49 26.77
C ALA A 1081 9.32 -24.33 26.20
N VAL A 1082 9.93 -23.14 26.30
CA VAL A 1082 11.35 -22.87 25.98
C VAL A 1082 12.32 -23.51 27.00
N LYS A 1083 11.80 -24.07 28.11
CA LYS A 1083 12.54 -24.65 29.25
C LYS A 1083 13.38 -23.65 30.08
N ASP A 1084 13.42 -22.36 29.74
CA ASP A 1084 13.99 -21.35 30.63
C ASP A 1084 13.02 -20.99 31.76
N VAL A 1085 13.12 -21.77 32.84
CA VAL A 1085 12.38 -21.56 34.09
C VAL A 1085 12.76 -20.23 34.75
N LYS A 1086 13.99 -19.71 34.57
CA LYS A 1086 14.41 -18.41 35.13
C LYS A 1086 13.72 -17.26 34.41
N GLN A 1087 13.68 -17.29 33.07
CA GLN A 1087 13.01 -16.27 32.26
C GLN A 1087 11.48 -16.30 32.48
N SER A 1088 10.91 -17.49 32.60
CA SER A 1088 9.52 -17.70 33.03
C SER A 1088 9.24 -17.06 34.40
N LEU A 1089 10.11 -17.30 35.39
CA LEU A 1089 10.00 -16.73 36.74
C LEU A 1089 10.15 -15.20 36.75
N SER A 1090 11.04 -14.62 35.93
CA SER A 1090 11.15 -13.15 35.84
C SER A 1090 9.89 -12.54 35.22
N SER A 1091 9.36 -13.09 34.12
CA SER A 1091 8.15 -12.56 33.49
C SER A 1091 6.92 -12.66 34.42
N VAL A 1092 6.77 -13.76 35.16
CA VAL A 1092 5.70 -13.87 36.19
C VAL A 1092 5.93 -12.88 37.35
N ALA A 1093 7.16 -12.71 37.82
CA ALA A 1093 7.48 -11.75 38.88
C ALA A 1093 7.26 -10.27 38.45
N GLU A 1094 7.44 -9.97 37.17
CA GLU A 1094 7.23 -8.67 36.54
C GLU A 1094 5.74 -8.38 36.31
N CYS A 1095 4.96 -9.38 35.87
CA CYS A 1095 3.50 -9.30 35.84
C CYS A 1095 2.90 -9.07 37.23
N LEU A 1096 3.49 -9.69 38.28
CA LEU A 1096 3.08 -9.46 39.67
C LEU A 1096 3.41 -8.04 40.16
N LYS A 1097 4.57 -7.47 39.78
CA LYS A 1097 4.91 -6.06 40.08
C LYS A 1097 3.94 -5.08 39.43
N LEU A 1098 3.57 -5.29 38.16
CA LEU A 1098 2.55 -4.48 37.48
C LEU A 1098 1.17 -4.56 38.19
N ARG A 1099 0.92 -5.64 38.94
CA ARG A 1099 -0.30 -5.86 39.72
C ARG A 1099 -0.28 -5.29 41.15
N GLU A 1100 0.85 -4.81 41.67
CA GLU A 1100 0.90 -4.12 42.99
C GLU A 1100 0.03 -2.84 43.01
N ARG A 1101 -0.39 -2.36 41.83
CA ARG A 1101 -1.29 -1.22 41.64
C ARG A 1101 -2.79 -1.59 41.63
N TYR A 1102 -3.16 -2.88 41.57
CA TYR A 1102 -4.55 -3.35 41.41
C TYR A 1102 -4.84 -4.67 42.14
N GLN A 1103 -5.61 -4.58 43.23
CA GLN A 1103 -6.04 -5.66 44.13
C GLN A 1103 -7.22 -6.49 43.56
N PRO A 1104 -7.39 -7.80 43.85
CA PRO A 1104 -6.39 -8.85 44.08
C PRO A 1104 -6.60 -10.13 43.21
N ALA A 1105 -5.57 -10.98 43.16
CA ALA A 1105 -5.52 -12.44 42.90
C ALA A 1105 -6.65 -13.21 42.16
N ILE A 1106 -7.92 -13.09 42.58
CA ILE A 1106 -9.04 -14.02 42.36
C ILE A 1106 -9.20 -14.47 40.90
N THR A 1107 -9.09 -13.55 39.94
CA THR A 1107 -9.31 -13.85 38.51
C THR A 1107 -8.25 -14.78 37.90
N LEU A 1108 -7.04 -14.82 38.46
CA LEU A 1108 -6.00 -15.77 38.01
C LEU A 1108 -6.26 -17.17 38.58
N GLN A 1109 -6.81 -17.22 39.80
CA GLN A 1109 -7.32 -18.43 40.44
C GLN A 1109 -8.45 -19.03 39.59
N SER A 1110 -9.47 -18.25 39.21
CA SER A 1110 -10.60 -18.75 38.41
C SER A 1110 -10.20 -19.25 37.01
N LEU A 1111 -9.11 -18.75 36.43
CA LEU A 1111 -8.58 -19.26 35.15
C LEU A 1111 -7.87 -20.61 35.32
N LEU A 1112 -7.09 -20.79 36.38
CA LEU A 1112 -6.47 -22.09 36.73
C LEU A 1112 -7.50 -23.14 37.18
N LEU A 1113 -8.68 -22.69 37.64
CA LEU A 1113 -9.80 -23.50 38.13
C LEU A 1113 -10.89 -23.79 37.09
N ARG A 1114 -10.74 -23.39 35.81
CA ARG A 1114 -11.72 -23.75 34.76
C ARG A 1114 -11.81 -25.28 34.63
N GLU A 1115 -13.03 -25.82 34.73
CA GLU A 1115 -13.39 -27.25 34.87
C GLU A 1115 -13.15 -28.13 33.61
N LYS A 1116 -12.00 -27.99 32.94
CA LYS A 1116 -11.57 -28.94 31.91
C LYS A 1116 -10.57 -29.94 32.50
N PRO A 1117 -10.76 -31.26 32.32
CA PRO A 1117 -9.73 -32.24 32.67
C PRO A 1117 -8.45 -31.96 31.86
N VAL A 1118 -7.30 -32.24 32.47
CA VAL A 1118 -5.98 -31.89 31.92
C VAL A 1118 -5.31 -33.17 31.41
N ASP A 1119 -5.41 -33.41 30.11
CA ASP A 1119 -4.84 -34.62 29.46
C ASP A 1119 -3.30 -34.62 29.38
N ASN A 1120 -2.63 -33.55 29.82
CA ASN A 1120 -1.18 -33.35 29.67
C ASN A 1120 -0.47 -33.12 31.02
N ALA A 1121 0.40 -34.06 31.41
CA ALA A 1121 1.22 -34.00 32.62
C ALA A 1121 2.16 -32.77 32.70
N SER A 1122 2.56 -32.18 31.57
CA SER A 1122 3.34 -30.93 31.55
C SER A 1122 2.50 -29.70 31.94
N GLU A 1123 1.24 -29.65 31.53
CA GLU A 1123 0.33 -28.57 31.94
C GLU A 1123 -0.03 -28.71 33.43
N LEU A 1124 -0.29 -29.93 33.90
CA LEU A 1124 -0.57 -30.22 35.31
C LEU A 1124 0.60 -29.81 36.21
N ASN A 1125 1.84 -30.13 35.81
CA ASN A 1125 3.07 -29.64 36.46
C ASN A 1125 3.17 -28.11 36.47
N CYS A 1126 2.78 -27.44 35.37
CA CYS A 1126 2.81 -25.99 35.27
C CYS A 1126 1.79 -25.34 36.23
N ARG A 1127 0.53 -25.82 36.25
CA ARG A 1127 -0.50 -25.39 37.21
C ARG A 1127 -0.03 -25.57 38.66
N ALA A 1128 0.56 -26.73 38.99
CA ALA A 1128 1.08 -27.01 40.33
C ALA A 1128 2.22 -26.05 40.76
N ARG A 1129 3.18 -25.77 39.87
CA ARG A 1129 4.28 -24.84 40.16
C ARG A 1129 3.84 -23.38 40.24
N ILE A 1130 2.86 -22.95 39.43
CA ILE A 1130 2.26 -21.62 39.52
C ILE A 1130 1.53 -21.46 40.86
N MET A 1131 0.74 -22.46 41.29
CA MET A 1131 0.10 -22.46 42.62
C MET A 1131 1.12 -22.39 43.76
N HIS A 1132 2.22 -23.15 43.69
CA HIS A 1132 3.30 -23.11 44.69
C HIS A 1132 3.98 -21.73 44.77
N LEU A 1133 4.19 -21.05 43.64
CA LEU A 1133 4.74 -19.68 43.60
C LEU A 1133 3.78 -18.62 44.15
N ILE A 1134 2.48 -18.77 43.91
CA ILE A 1134 1.45 -17.93 44.53
C ILE A 1134 1.48 -18.13 46.05
N TYR A 1135 1.43 -19.37 46.52
CA TYR A 1135 1.42 -19.72 47.94
C TYR A 1135 2.64 -19.18 48.69
N ASN A 1136 3.85 -19.38 48.15
CA ASN A 1136 5.09 -18.90 48.77
C ASN A 1136 5.25 -17.38 48.79
N ARG A 1137 4.47 -16.61 47.99
CA ARG A 1137 4.44 -15.13 48.08
C ARG A 1137 3.38 -14.60 49.05
N PHE A 1138 2.40 -15.41 49.45
CA PHE A 1138 1.38 -15.02 50.43
C PHE A 1138 1.84 -15.11 51.89
N ASP A 1139 3.01 -15.72 52.17
CA ASP A 1139 3.62 -15.89 53.51
C ASP A 1139 4.07 -14.54 54.17
N GLY A 1140 3.46 -13.41 53.78
CA GLY A 1140 3.76 -12.06 54.25
C GLY A 1140 2.63 -11.01 54.14
N TYR A 1141 1.43 -11.33 53.63
CA TYR A 1141 0.31 -10.37 53.54
C TYR A 1141 -1.07 -10.99 53.85
N ASP A 1142 -1.58 -10.61 55.03
CA ASP A 1142 -2.94 -10.67 55.57
C ASP A 1142 -3.78 -11.97 55.57
N LYS A 1143 -4.73 -12.05 56.53
CA LYS A 1143 -5.30 -13.30 57.05
C LYS A 1143 -6.69 -13.72 56.51
N GLU A 1144 -7.09 -13.34 55.30
CA GLU A 1144 -8.43 -13.66 54.77
C GLU A 1144 -8.42 -14.64 53.57
N LEU A 1145 -8.19 -15.92 53.87
CA LEU A 1145 -8.56 -17.05 53.00
C LEU A 1145 -9.87 -17.68 53.52
N ASP A 1146 -11.01 -17.38 52.88
CA ASP A 1146 -12.28 -18.06 53.16
C ASP A 1146 -12.10 -19.57 53.04
N GLY A 1147 -12.47 -20.32 54.08
CA GLY A 1147 -12.27 -21.77 54.21
C GLY A 1147 -12.84 -22.61 53.05
N ARG A 1148 -13.81 -22.09 52.27
CA ARG A 1148 -14.26 -22.73 51.03
C ARG A 1148 -13.11 -22.91 50.01
N HIS A 1149 -12.15 -21.99 49.98
CA HIS A 1149 -10.97 -22.09 49.13
C HIS A 1149 -9.99 -23.15 49.65
N LEU A 1150 -9.80 -23.26 50.98
CA LEU A 1150 -8.92 -24.28 51.58
C LEU A 1150 -9.39 -25.71 51.26
N VAL A 1151 -10.70 -25.96 51.26
CA VAL A 1151 -11.28 -27.25 50.83
C VAL A 1151 -10.93 -27.53 49.36
N HIS A 1152 -11.09 -26.55 48.48
CA HIS A 1152 -10.82 -26.71 47.04
C HIS A 1152 -9.32 -26.88 46.74
N TYR A 1153 -8.44 -26.19 47.47
CA TYR A 1153 -6.99 -26.40 47.41
C TYR A 1153 -6.58 -27.80 47.83
N ASN A 1154 -7.22 -28.37 48.87
CA ASN A 1154 -6.92 -29.73 49.32
C ASN A 1154 -7.28 -30.77 48.24
N ALA A 1155 -8.41 -30.60 47.54
CA ALA A 1155 -8.84 -31.49 46.45
C ALA A 1155 -7.83 -31.51 45.28
N ILE A 1156 -7.34 -30.34 44.85
CA ILE A 1156 -6.32 -30.24 43.79
C ILE A 1156 -5.00 -30.88 44.22
N LEU A 1157 -4.63 -30.77 45.49
CA LEU A 1157 -3.46 -31.48 46.05
C LEU A 1157 -3.69 -32.99 46.14
N ASP A 1158 -4.92 -33.48 46.29
CA ASP A 1158 -5.25 -34.92 46.23
C ASP A 1158 -5.18 -35.46 44.80
N GLU A 1159 -5.69 -34.74 43.79
CA GLU A 1159 -5.54 -35.13 42.38
C GLU A 1159 -4.06 -35.18 41.97
N LEU A 1160 -3.27 -34.15 42.32
CA LEU A 1160 -1.83 -34.13 42.09
C LEU A 1160 -1.11 -35.27 42.82
N LEU A 1161 -1.49 -35.59 44.07
CA LEU A 1161 -0.91 -36.71 44.81
C LEU A 1161 -1.22 -38.04 44.13
N HIS A 1162 -2.48 -38.28 43.74
CA HIS A 1162 -2.87 -39.48 43.00
C HIS A 1162 -2.12 -39.61 41.69
N GLU A 1163 -1.89 -38.51 40.97
CA GLU A 1163 -1.14 -38.50 39.71
C GLU A 1163 0.35 -38.81 39.91
N TYR A 1164 1.02 -38.16 40.88
CA TYR A 1164 2.43 -38.49 41.16
C TYR A 1164 2.61 -39.89 41.77
N ILE A 1165 1.60 -40.45 42.44
CA ILE A 1165 1.55 -41.88 42.81
C ILE A 1165 1.45 -42.76 41.55
N ARG A 1166 0.56 -42.43 40.61
CA ARG A 1166 0.40 -43.14 39.32
C ARG A 1166 1.68 -43.10 38.47
N GLN A 1167 2.43 -42.00 38.52
CA GLN A 1167 3.70 -41.82 37.81
C GLN A 1167 4.94 -42.34 38.58
N GLY A 1168 4.81 -42.68 39.86
CA GLY A 1168 5.92 -43.18 40.70
C GLY A 1168 6.91 -42.11 41.19
N ASP A 1169 6.60 -40.81 41.07
CA ASP A 1169 7.49 -39.71 41.48
C ASP A 1169 7.44 -39.46 43.00
N SER A 1170 8.26 -40.21 43.73
CA SER A 1170 8.37 -40.14 45.19
C SER A 1170 8.82 -38.78 45.74
N ASN A 1171 9.54 -37.97 44.96
CA ASN A 1171 10.00 -36.66 45.40
C ASN A 1171 8.86 -35.63 45.38
N ASN A 1172 8.08 -35.59 44.28
CA ASN A 1172 6.92 -34.71 44.20
C ASN A 1172 5.76 -35.19 45.09
N GLN A 1173 5.60 -36.51 45.30
CA GLN A 1173 4.69 -37.04 46.34
C GLN A 1173 5.01 -36.46 47.73
N LEU A 1174 6.28 -36.54 48.18
CA LEU A 1174 6.71 -36.00 49.47
C LEU A 1174 6.48 -34.49 49.61
N LEU A 1175 6.72 -33.73 48.53
CA LEU A 1175 6.50 -32.29 48.50
C LEU A 1175 5.00 -31.94 48.64
N ILE A 1176 4.12 -32.62 47.90
CA ILE A 1176 2.67 -32.48 48.04
C ILE A 1176 2.20 -32.85 49.45
N GLN A 1177 2.71 -33.96 50.02
CA GLN A 1177 2.37 -34.39 51.38
C GLN A 1177 2.74 -33.35 52.45
N HIS A 1178 3.90 -32.70 52.29
CA HIS A 1178 4.33 -31.60 53.15
C HIS A 1178 3.39 -30.39 53.03
N HIS A 1179 3.01 -30.01 51.81
CA HIS A 1179 2.05 -28.91 51.59
C HIS A 1179 0.66 -29.21 52.16
N LYS A 1180 0.09 -30.41 51.93
CA LYS A 1180 -1.20 -30.79 52.56
C LYS A 1180 -1.12 -30.75 54.09
N THR A 1181 0.00 -31.17 54.67
CA THR A 1181 0.22 -31.10 56.13
C THR A 1181 0.19 -29.65 56.64
N ARG A 1182 0.92 -28.73 55.98
CA ARG A 1182 0.96 -27.30 56.36
C ARG A 1182 -0.38 -26.58 56.08
N LEU A 1183 -1.11 -26.97 55.04
CA LEU A 1183 -2.43 -26.43 54.71
C LEU A 1183 -3.51 -26.90 55.69
N ASN A 1184 -3.46 -28.16 56.14
CA ASN A 1184 -4.31 -28.67 57.21
C ASN A 1184 -4.01 -28.03 58.58
N GLN A 1185 -2.74 -27.68 58.85
CA GLN A 1185 -2.36 -26.91 60.05
C GLN A 1185 -2.93 -25.48 60.01
N LEU A 1186 -2.90 -24.82 58.84
CA LEU A 1186 -3.50 -23.49 58.65
C LEU A 1186 -5.03 -23.50 58.65
N ALA A 1187 -5.66 -24.62 58.29
CA ALA A 1187 -7.11 -24.82 58.41
C ALA A 1187 -7.59 -25.19 59.83
N ALA A 1188 -6.67 -25.35 60.79
CA ALA A 1188 -6.92 -25.68 62.19
C ALA A 1188 -6.48 -24.58 63.17
N LEU A 1189 -6.05 -23.42 62.64
CA LEU A 1189 -5.63 -22.21 63.35
C LEU A 1189 -6.66 -21.08 63.19
#